data_AF-A0A2W5K627-F1
#
_entry.id   AF-A0A2W5K627-F1
#
_cell.length_a   1.000
_cell.length_b   1.000
_cell.length_c   1.000
_cell.angle_alpha   90.00
_cell.angle_beta   90.00
_cell.angle_gamma   90.00
#
_symmetry.space_group_name_H-M   'P 1'
#
loop_
_entity.id
_entity.type
_entity.pdbx_description
1 polymer ?
#
loop_
_entity_poly.entity_id
_entity_poly.type
_entity_poly.pdbx_seq_one_letter_code
_entity_poly.pdbx_strand_id
1 'polypeptide(L)'
;MTAKISIFPQYRYGAKPHLSEDLYAHFQDASRPCLVIGNGPSAAGVDYARVPDDAYIFRCNWFFLENDYLFGKTVDAYFWSVYNAGLHQELLRARETYDIKNYLFPFVLNDNLNIPGPDFELSPTFDHWAVLAKDPFFARAMMSRPLPTQGVQMIATALSLGMREIHVVGIDFYANPEQRYNYAVPDSVKKHLKEKDFSGGYEGNHALAVDMTFLELTLSRYPDAKLYSHSLNRKYPSLFLDPPPAARPMRGVEAKAGRDAGASAIRRNRVTGKQERVAYVTFATENFRFGVKALAGSLAKVSDIPLVVMVHPEDERLTDGIANATTCVVEPISNPNALKGHQERFAKTYSKLAAFGLPFLDKFVYVDADAIVLKSIDELFDLDGFHAAPDIGFNAVTDEFNSGLFVSGTGAQLFKDMTSSIAETASNDGGDQGFLNEFFKNEVKFLNRNYNCLKRVYTELPVYYEHDEVKVLHFVGVKPWDNYNELNTKFRKLDALWFSMLSESDQAELFLQIRSKEISAESVMKQQYGDAFIDLLEQAKIRREAKKIAGGKTFIDASDDFFFSGEIEKSILISKAALSITQNSTEHMYRLARAYTAANRRDEALSLIDEALKKAPHKQHFRSLKEALSGRPPEELNGARGAARVNNIWSRLGLSAARSGEA
;
A
#
# COMPACT_ATOMS: atom_id res chain seq x y z
N MET A 1 -33.52 -3.08 61.59
CA MET A 1 -33.00 -2.93 60.21
C MET A 1 -31.79 -2.02 60.26
N THR A 2 -30.61 -2.60 60.45
CA THR A 2 -29.33 -1.92 60.50
C THR A 2 -28.64 -2.11 59.16
N ALA A 3 -28.64 -1.07 58.33
CA ALA A 3 -27.93 -1.08 57.05
C ALA A 3 -26.42 -1.05 57.32
N LYS A 4 -25.71 -2.10 56.90
CA LYS A 4 -24.24 -2.16 56.90
C LYS A 4 -23.71 -1.10 55.94
N ILE A 5 -23.17 -0.02 56.50
CA ILE A 5 -22.25 0.86 55.78
C ILE A 5 -20.95 0.06 55.60
N SER A 6 -20.70 -0.42 54.38
CA SER A 6 -19.43 -1.04 54.01
C SER A 6 -18.37 0.06 53.83
N ILE A 7 -17.81 0.49 54.95
CA ILE A 7 -16.64 1.36 55.02
C ILE A 7 -15.44 0.52 54.57
N PHE A 8 -14.76 0.97 53.50
CA PHE A 8 -13.44 0.58 52.95
C PHE A 8 -12.87 -0.81 53.27
N PRO A 9 -12.38 -1.59 52.28
CA PRO A 9 -11.63 -2.80 52.56
C PRO A 9 -10.45 -2.46 53.47
N GLN A 10 -10.37 -3.15 54.62
CA GLN A 10 -9.25 -3.03 55.54
C GLN A 10 -7.99 -3.52 54.84
N TYR A 11 -7.15 -2.59 54.38
CA TYR A 11 -5.80 -2.91 53.91
C TYR A 11 -4.98 -3.40 55.11
N ARG A 12 -4.65 -4.70 55.12
CA ARG A 12 -3.57 -5.20 55.98
C ARG A 12 -2.25 -4.72 55.36
N TYR A 13 -1.58 -3.78 56.01
CA TYR A 13 -0.19 -3.41 55.72
C TYR A 13 0.71 -4.58 56.10
N GLY A 14 0.89 -5.50 55.15
CA GLY A 14 1.56 -6.79 55.34
C GLY A 14 2.70 -7.04 54.36
N ALA A 15 3.44 -6.02 53.97
CA ALA A 15 4.78 -6.12 53.38
C ALA A 15 5.48 -4.78 53.69
N LYS A 16 6.78 -4.79 53.96
CA LYS A 16 7.52 -3.61 54.48
C LYS A 16 7.16 -2.33 53.72
N PRO A 17 6.90 -1.19 54.39
CA PRO A 17 6.67 0.07 53.68
C PRO A 17 7.94 0.40 52.90
N HIS A 18 7.87 0.30 51.57
CA HIS A 18 8.92 0.76 50.68
C HIS A 18 9.01 2.27 50.84
N LEU A 19 9.98 2.73 51.64
CA LEU A 19 10.09 4.14 52.00
C LEU A 19 10.45 4.90 50.72
N SER A 20 9.70 5.97 50.44
CA SER A 20 10.00 6.88 49.35
C SER A 20 11.42 7.47 49.42
N GLU A 21 12.09 7.42 50.58
CA GLU A 21 13.51 7.79 50.76
C GLU A 21 14.47 6.81 50.07
N ASP A 22 14.13 5.52 50.00
CA ASP A 22 14.97 4.51 49.34
C ASP A 22 15.02 4.74 47.83
N LEU A 23 13.94 5.23 47.22
CA LEU A 23 13.93 5.53 45.79
C LEU A 23 14.94 6.62 45.40
N TYR A 24 15.15 7.64 46.24
CA TYR A 24 16.15 8.69 45.97
C TYR A 24 17.56 8.11 45.86
N ALA A 25 17.86 7.04 46.61
CA ALA A 25 19.15 6.37 46.56
C ALA A 25 19.41 5.66 45.21
N HIS A 26 18.37 5.42 44.39
CA HIS A 26 18.50 4.82 43.06
C HIS A 26 18.73 5.89 41.96
N PHE A 27 18.59 7.18 42.30
CA PHE A 27 18.71 8.32 41.38
C PHE A 27 19.61 9.42 41.95
N GLN A 28 20.82 9.05 42.41
CA GLN A 28 21.72 9.96 43.15
C GLN A 28 22.34 11.06 42.27
N ASP A 29 22.56 10.78 40.99
CA ASP A 29 23.06 11.77 40.06
C ASP A 29 21.91 12.61 39.49
N ALA A 30 21.51 13.65 40.21
CA ALA A 30 20.48 14.58 39.78
C ALA A 30 20.89 15.43 38.55
N SER A 31 22.18 15.44 38.19
CA SER A 31 22.69 16.16 37.02
C SER A 31 22.50 15.37 35.72
N ARG A 32 22.30 14.06 35.81
CA ARG A 32 22.03 13.19 34.67
C ARG A 32 20.65 13.50 34.07
N PRO A 33 20.53 13.68 32.74
CA PRO A 33 19.26 13.87 32.08
C PRO A 33 18.29 12.70 32.32
N CYS A 34 16.99 12.95 32.20
CA CYS A 34 15.96 11.92 32.27
C CYS A 34 15.17 11.87 30.97
N LEU A 35 15.11 10.69 30.37
CA LEU A 35 14.34 10.40 29.18
C LEU A 35 13.02 9.72 29.59
N VAL A 36 11.93 10.47 29.51
CA VAL A 36 10.57 10.04 29.84
C VAL A 36 9.84 9.63 28.57
N ILE A 37 9.58 8.33 28.42
CA ILE A 37 9.01 7.76 27.20
C ILE A 37 7.61 7.22 27.49
N GLY A 38 6.61 7.89 26.91
CA GLY A 38 5.25 7.42 26.82
C GLY A 38 5.03 6.47 25.63
N ASN A 39 3.83 5.92 25.52
CA ASN A 39 3.46 4.98 24.45
C ASN A 39 2.77 5.65 23.26
N GLY A 40 2.60 6.98 23.27
CA GLY A 40 1.80 7.71 22.29
C GLY A 40 2.38 7.64 20.87
N PRO A 41 1.53 7.81 19.83
CA PRO A 41 1.93 7.79 18.42
C PRO A 41 3.13 8.66 18.05
N SER A 42 3.40 9.76 18.77
CA SER A 42 4.56 10.59 18.45
C SER A 42 5.91 9.90 18.63
N ALA A 43 5.96 8.76 19.32
CA ALA A 43 7.15 7.91 19.39
C ALA A 43 7.54 7.29 18.02
N ALA A 44 6.69 7.38 17.00
CA ALA A 44 7.01 6.96 15.63
C ALA A 44 8.12 7.81 14.99
N GLY A 45 8.14 9.10 15.31
CA GLY A 45 9.04 10.07 14.71
C GLY A 45 9.89 10.74 15.77
N VAL A 46 11.08 10.18 16.04
CA VAL A 46 12.00 10.68 17.05
C VAL A 46 13.27 11.21 16.41
N ASP A 47 13.71 12.40 16.80
CA ASP A 47 15.04 12.93 16.45
C ASP A 47 16.12 12.28 17.33
N TYR A 48 16.46 11.02 17.04
CA TYR A 48 17.46 10.24 17.79
C TYR A 48 18.83 10.92 17.84
N ALA A 49 19.16 11.79 16.87
CA ALA A 49 20.43 12.53 16.86
C ALA A 49 20.56 13.52 18.01
N ARG A 50 19.45 13.88 18.67
CA ARG A 50 19.41 14.81 19.81
C ARG A 50 19.00 14.15 21.12
N VAL A 51 18.70 12.86 21.11
CA VAL A 51 18.43 12.10 22.33
C VAL A 51 19.75 11.85 23.06
N PRO A 52 19.86 12.18 24.37
CA PRO A 52 21.07 11.91 25.14
C PRO A 52 21.30 10.39 25.30
N ASP A 53 22.52 9.93 25.02
CA ASP A 53 22.94 8.52 25.19
C ASP A 53 23.13 8.13 26.67
N ASP A 54 23.32 9.12 27.56
CA ASP A 54 23.50 8.90 29.00
C ASP A 54 22.39 9.58 29.82
N ALA A 55 21.19 8.98 29.79
CA ALA A 55 20.03 9.45 30.54
C ALA A 55 19.41 8.34 31.39
N TYR A 56 18.70 8.72 32.46
CA TYR A 56 17.78 7.80 33.12
C TYR A 56 16.59 7.51 32.21
N ILE A 57 16.23 6.24 32.08
CA ILE A 57 15.18 5.81 31.15
C ILE A 57 13.91 5.46 31.93
N PHE A 58 12.88 6.31 31.78
CA PHE A 58 11.58 6.12 32.41
C PHE A 58 10.58 5.62 31.36
N ARG A 59 10.00 4.44 31.58
CA ARG A 59 9.00 3.81 30.69
C ARG A 59 7.68 3.60 31.41
N CYS A 60 6.58 3.47 30.67
CA CYS A 60 5.29 3.15 31.28
C CYS A 60 4.43 2.17 30.49
N ASN A 61 3.41 1.65 31.18
CA ASN A 61 2.34 0.81 30.64
C ASN A 61 2.87 -0.34 29.77
N TRP A 62 2.49 -0.38 28.49
CA TRP A 62 2.74 -1.49 27.58
C TRP A 62 3.99 -1.27 26.70
N PHE A 63 5.00 -0.54 27.19
CA PHE A 63 6.20 -0.18 26.37
C PHE A 63 6.91 -1.39 25.76
N PHE A 64 6.88 -2.54 26.44
CA PHE A 64 7.46 -3.78 25.96
C PHE A 64 6.72 -4.36 24.74
N LEU A 65 5.59 -3.78 24.34
CA LEU A 65 4.91 -4.11 23.08
C LEU A 65 5.48 -3.39 21.86
N GLU A 66 6.40 -2.45 22.03
CA GLU A 66 7.13 -1.86 20.90
C GLU A 66 7.91 -2.92 20.14
N ASN A 67 8.05 -2.71 18.83
CA ASN A 67 8.69 -3.68 17.93
C ASN A 67 10.19 -3.80 18.20
N ASP A 68 10.85 -2.70 18.60
CA ASP A 68 12.29 -2.64 18.83
C ASP A 68 12.67 -2.13 20.23
N TYR A 69 13.93 -2.28 20.60
CA TYR A 69 14.53 -1.57 21.74
C TYR A 69 14.91 -0.14 21.32
N LEU A 70 13.92 0.65 20.93
CA LEU A 70 14.09 2.03 20.43
C LEU A 70 14.88 2.95 21.37
N PHE A 71 14.93 2.62 22.66
CA PHE A 71 15.64 3.38 23.69
C PHE A 71 16.55 2.46 24.51
N GLY A 72 17.02 1.37 23.92
CA GLY A 72 17.83 0.35 24.61
C GLY A 72 17.01 -0.58 25.51
N LYS A 73 17.74 -1.53 26.11
CA LYS A 73 17.19 -2.59 26.98
C LYS A 73 17.11 -2.19 28.45
N THR A 74 17.78 -1.14 28.86
CA THR A 74 17.77 -0.69 30.26
C THR A 74 16.57 0.21 30.50
N VAL A 75 15.85 -0.06 31.59
CA VAL A 75 14.74 0.75 32.08
C VAL A 75 15.02 1.06 33.54
N ASP A 76 15.43 2.30 33.82
CA ASP A 76 15.76 2.71 35.18
C ASP A 76 14.52 2.81 36.06
N ALA A 77 13.36 3.20 35.51
CA ALA A 77 12.08 3.15 36.22
C ALA A 77 10.92 2.79 35.30
N TYR A 78 10.16 1.77 35.68
CA TYR A 78 8.95 1.34 34.99
C TYR A 78 7.70 1.70 35.78
N PHE A 79 6.74 2.37 35.13
CA PHE A 79 5.55 2.92 35.78
C PHE A 79 4.23 2.34 35.24
N TRP A 80 3.30 2.04 36.13
CA TRP A 80 1.89 1.76 35.78
C TRP A 80 0.95 2.09 36.94
N SER A 81 -0.31 2.42 36.63
CA SER A 81 -1.29 2.87 37.64
C SER A 81 -2.57 2.04 37.70
N VAL A 82 -2.70 1.00 36.88
CA VAL A 82 -3.89 0.14 36.83
C VAL A 82 -3.48 -1.32 36.84
N TYR A 83 -4.07 -2.10 37.75
CA TYR A 83 -3.88 -3.54 37.75
C TYR A 83 -4.48 -4.17 36.47
N ASN A 84 -3.67 -4.91 35.73
CA ASN A 84 -4.11 -5.72 34.59
C ASN A 84 -3.33 -7.03 34.53
N ALA A 85 -4.04 -8.16 34.49
CA ALA A 85 -3.41 -9.48 34.50
C ALA A 85 -2.58 -9.75 33.23
N GLY A 86 -3.05 -9.29 32.06
CA GLY A 86 -2.30 -9.40 30.81
C GLY A 86 -1.02 -8.55 30.83
N LEU A 87 -1.08 -7.36 31.43
CA LEU A 87 0.11 -6.50 31.57
C LEU A 87 1.18 -7.20 32.39
N HIS A 88 0.81 -7.83 33.51
CA HIS A 88 1.77 -8.56 34.33
C HIS A 88 2.37 -9.79 33.60
N GLN A 89 1.56 -10.51 32.81
CA GLN A 89 2.06 -11.62 32.00
C GLN A 89 3.07 -11.16 30.95
N GLU A 90 2.80 -10.06 30.25
CA GLU A 90 3.74 -9.53 29.27
C GLU A 90 4.97 -8.89 29.92
N LEU A 91 4.81 -8.24 31.09
CA LEU A 91 5.92 -7.70 31.87
C LEU A 91 6.89 -8.80 32.30
N LEU A 92 6.39 -9.98 32.66
CA LEU A 92 7.21 -11.15 32.98
C LEU A 92 8.12 -11.55 31.80
N ARG A 93 7.56 -11.61 30.59
CA ARG A 93 8.34 -11.88 29.38
C ARG A 93 9.31 -10.75 29.07
N ALA A 94 8.89 -9.50 29.30
CA ALA A 94 9.74 -8.34 29.08
C ALA A 94 11.00 -8.39 29.93
N ARG A 95 10.97 -8.92 31.15
CA ARG A 95 12.15 -9.07 32.03
C ARG A 95 13.22 -10.03 31.48
N GLU A 96 12.86 -10.95 30.60
CA GLU A 96 13.84 -11.82 29.92
C GLU A 96 14.68 -11.02 28.92
N THR A 97 14.21 -9.84 28.51
CA THR A 97 14.77 -9.07 27.41
C THR A 97 15.15 -7.64 27.76
N TYR A 98 14.57 -7.09 28.83
CA TYR A 98 14.84 -5.77 29.38
C TYR A 98 15.44 -5.88 30.78
N ASP A 99 16.42 -5.03 31.05
CA ASP A 99 16.97 -4.77 32.38
C ASP A 99 16.14 -3.68 33.07
N ILE A 100 15.06 -4.08 33.76
CA ILE A 100 14.17 -3.17 34.50
C ILE A 100 14.63 -3.10 35.96
N LYS A 101 15.10 -1.92 36.38
CA LYS A 101 15.74 -1.73 37.70
C LYS A 101 14.77 -1.43 38.82
N ASN A 102 13.74 -0.60 38.56
CA ASN A 102 12.81 -0.14 39.59
C ASN A 102 11.36 -0.20 39.09
N TYR A 103 10.46 -0.73 39.90
CA TYR A 103 9.03 -0.88 39.58
C TYR A 103 8.18 0.11 40.39
N LEU A 104 7.49 1.04 39.72
CA LEU A 104 6.81 2.16 40.36
C LEU A 104 5.28 2.11 40.11
N PHE A 105 4.50 1.98 41.18
CA PHE A 105 3.03 1.90 41.12
C PHE A 105 2.38 2.28 42.46
N PRO A 106 1.15 2.83 42.47
CA PRO A 106 0.57 3.49 43.65
C PRO A 106 -0.35 2.58 44.51
N PHE A 107 -0.21 1.26 44.42
CA PHE A 107 -1.07 0.31 45.13
C PHE A 107 -0.26 -0.86 45.69
N VAL A 108 -0.74 -1.53 46.73
CA VAL A 108 -0.10 -2.72 47.28
C VAL A 108 -0.44 -3.94 46.41
N LEU A 109 0.57 -4.66 45.91
CA LEU A 109 0.38 -5.99 45.33
C LEU A 109 -0.07 -6.92 46.46
N ASN A 110 -1.30 -7.40 46.41
CA ASN A 110 -1.88 -8.19 47.49
C ASN A 110 -1.43 -9.65 47.35
N ASP A 111 -0.82 -10.25 48.39
CA ASP A 111 -0.36 -11.66 48.40
C ASP A 111 -1.49 -12.69 48.18
N ASN A 112 -2.75 -12.28 48.33
CA ASN A 112 -3.93 -13.12 48.07
C ASN A 112 -4.33 -13.20 46.58
N LEU A 113 -3.52 -12.65 45.68
CA LEU A 113 -3.74 -12.77 44.25
C LEU A 113 -3.14 -14.10 43.79
N ASN A 114 -4.01 -15.10 43.57
CA ASN A 114 -3.66 -16.34 42.87
C ASN A 114 -3.21 -16.02 41.43
N ILE A 115 -1.98 -15.56 41.27
CA ILE A 115 -1.26 -15.53 40.01
C ILE A 115 -0.76 -16.95 39.81
N PRO A 116 -1.24 -17.72 38.82
CA PRO A 116 -0.71 -19.05 38.57
C PRO A 116 0.73 -18.90 38.04
N GLY A 117 1.73 -19.27 38.84
CA GLY A 117 3.14 -19.21 38.49
C GLY A 117 4.05 -19.31 39.74
N PRO A 118 5.33 -19.68 39.57
CA PRO A 118 6.28 -19.76 40.69
C PRO A 118 6.42 -18.41 41.40
N ASP A 119 6.64 -18.45 42.73
CA ASP A 119 6.71 -17.30 43.65
C ASP A 119 7.31 -16.03 43.01
N PHE A 120 6.45 -15.02 42.79
CA PHE A 120 6.74 -13.81 42.02
C PHE A 120 7.05 -12.63 42.94
N GLU A 121 8.30 -12.14 42.89
CA GLU A 121 8.70 -10.89 43.53
C GLU A 121 9.15 -9.88 42.46
N LEU A 122 8.35 -8.84 42.22
CA LEU A 122 8.87 -7.60 41.62
C LEU A 122 9.61 -6.89 42.73
N SER A 123 10.91 -6.65 42.52
CA SER A 123 11.74 -5.99 43.52
C SER A 123 12.91 -5.29 42.83
N PRO A 124 13.29 -4.08 43.28
CA PRO A 124 12.60 -3.26 44.27
C PRO A 124 11.33 -2.59 43.69
N THR A 125 10.32 -2.42 44.53
CA THR A 125 9.05 -1.75 44.20
C THR A 125 8.91 -0.47 45.02
N PHE A 126 8.29 0.55 44.43
CA PHE A 126 8.13 1.85 45.06
C PHE A 126 6.79 2.49 44.73
N ASP A 127 6.27 3.28 45.67
CA ASP A 127 5.07 4.10 45.46
C ASP A 127 5.49 5.50 44.97
N HIS A 128 5.32 5.76 43.67
CA HIS A 128 5.63 7.06 43.10
C HIS A 128 4.64 8.15 43.53
N TRP A 129 3.42 7.80 43.96
CA TRP A 129 2.50 8.77 44.54
C TRP A 129 2.97 9.22 45.92
N ALA A 130 3.62 8.35 46.70
CA ALA A 130 4.26 8.76 47.95
C ALA A 130 5.40 9.77 47.74
N VAL A 131 6.15 9.63 46.63
CA VAL A 131 7.19 10.60 46.23
C VAL A 131 6.57 11.95 45.91
N LEU A 132 5.55 11.97 45.07
CA LEU A 132 4.81 13.19 44.72
C LEU A 132 4.16 13.82 45.96
N ALA A 133 3.57 13.01 46.84
CA ALA A 133 2.86 13.48 48.04
C ALA A 133 3.76 14.14 49.09
N LYS A 134 5.10 14.00 48.99
CA LYS A 134 6.03 14.79 49.81
C LYS A 134 5.87 16.29 49.57
N ASP A 135 5.45 16.68 48.37
CA ASP A 135 4.99 18.04 48.11
C ASP A 135 3.46 18.13 48.31
N PRO A 136 2.97 18.92 49.30
CA PRO A 136 1.55 19.10 49.54
C PRO A 136 0.77 19.60 48.31
N PHE A 137 1.45 20.26 47.38
CA PHE A 137 0.87 20.71 46.12
C PHE A 137 0.49 19.52 45.24
N PHE A 138 1.44 18.64 44.94
CA PHE A 138 1.18 17.44 44.14
C PHE A 138 0.22 16.51 44.86
N ALA A 139 0.29 16.40 46.20
CA ALA A 139 -0.70 15.65 46.98
C ALA A 139 -2.14 16.12 46.68
N ARG A 140 -2.41 17.43 46.71
CA ARG A 140 -3.74 17.99 46.39
C ARG A 140 -4.14 17.77 44.93
N ALA A 141 -3.21 17.98 44.01
CA ALA A 141 -3.46 17.78 42.58
C ALA A 141 -3.82 16.31 42.28
N MET A 142 -3.10 15.36 42.89
CA MET A 142 -3.34 13.92 42.78
C MET A 142 -4.58 13.42 43.54
N MET A 143 -5.17 14.23 44.43
CA MET A 143 -6.49 13.96 45.03
C MET A 143 -7.65 14.42 44.15
N SER A 144 -7.39 15.23 43.12
CA SER A 144 -8.40 15.77 42.22
C SER A 144 -8.70 14.80 41.08
N ARG A 145 -9.96 14.73 40.64
CA ARG A 145 -10.38 13.93 39.47
C ARG A 145 -10.81 14.87 38.33
N PRO A 146 -10.45 14.57 37.08
CA PRO A 146 -9.65 13.43 36.62
C PRO A 146 -8.17 13.54 37.02
N LEU A 147 -7.45 12.41 37.01
CA LEU A 147 -6.01 12.38 37.30
C LEU A 147 -5.21 12.72 36.03
N PRO A 148 -4.02 13.33 36.16
CA PRO A 148 -3.08 13.46 35.06
C PRO A 148 -2.65 12.08 34.55
N THR A 149 -2.29 12.00 33.28
CA THR A 149 -1.79 10.77 32.65
C THR A 149 -0.47 10.31 33.24
N GLN A 150 -0.17 9.01 33.07
CA GLN A 150 1.06 8.41 33.59
C GLN A 150 2.33 9.13 33.09
N GLY A 151 2.36 9.54 31.82
CA GLY A 151 3.50 10.27 31.25
C GLY A 151 3.76 11.60 31.96
N VAL A 152 2.70 12.36 32.26
CA VAL A 152 2.82 13.63 32.99
C VAL A 152 3.20 13.39 34.46
N GLN A 153 2.68 12.34 35.10
CA GLN A 153 3.11 11.93 36.44
C GLN A 153 4.60 11.54 36.49
N MET A 154 5.12 10.89 35.45
CA MET A 154 6.54 10.52 35.35
C MET A 154 7.44 11.76 35.29
N ILE A 155 7.04 12.81 34.54
CA ILE A 155 7.76 14.09 34.49
C ILE A 155 7.83 14.70 35.90
N ALA A 156 6.69 14.80 36.61
CA ALA A 156 6.67 15.34 37.97
C ALA A 156 7.48 14.49 38.95
N THR A 157 7.49 13.16 38.77
CA THR A 157 8.28 12.24 39.59
C THR A 157 9.78 12.46 39.36
N ALA A 158 10.23 12.56 38.11
CA ALA A 158 11.63 12.83 37.77
C ALA A 158 12.12 14.15 38.39
N LEU A 159 11.31 15.21 38.28
CA LEU A 159 11.62 16.51 38.90
C LEU A 159 11.64 16.44 40.43
N SER A 160 10.73 15.68 41.04
CA SER A 160 10.67 15.43 42.49
C SER A 160 11.86 14.62 43.00
N LEU A 161 12.49 13.81 42.15
CA LEU A 161 13.73 13.07 42.42
C LEU A 161 15.00 13.94 42.24
N GLY A 162 14.86 15.18 41.78
CA GLY A 162 15.97 16.13 41.67
C GLY A 162 16.48 16.37 40.25
N MET A 163 16.02 15.59 39.26
CA MET A 163 16.41 15.79 37.86
C MET A 163 15.88 17.14 37.37
N ARG A 164 16.64 17.83 36.52
CA ARG A 164 16.25 19.14 35.95
C ARG A 164 16.25 19.18 34.43
N GLU A 165 16.89 18.23 33.78
CA GLU A 165 16.90 18.09 32.33
C GLU A 165 16.04 16.90 31.93
N ILE A 166 14.84 17.19 31.42
CA ILE A 166 13.82 16.20 31.08
C ILE A 166 13.62 16.18 29.56
N HIS A 167 13.79 15.01 28.96
CA HIS A 167 13.54 14.74 27.56
C HIS A 167 12.30 13.86 27.44
N VAL A 168 11.34 14.26 26.60
CA VAL A 168 10.09 13.52 26.42
C VAL A 168 9.97 12.93 25.01
N VAL A 169 9.43 11.71 24.95
CA VAL A 169 9.06 11.01 23.72
C VAL A 169 7.73 10.30 23.94
N GLY A 170 6.85 10.25 22.94
CA GLY A 170 5.57 9.53 23.06
C GLY A 170 4.58 10.13 24.08
N ILE A 171 4.82 11.38 24.52
CA ILE A 171 3.89 12.20 25.31
C ILE A 171 3.40 13.30 24.38
N ASP A 172 2.40 12.99 23.56
CA ASP A 172 1.96 13.81 22.43
C ASP A 172 0.73 14.69 22.70
N PHE A 173 0.19 14.62 23.92
CA PHE A 173 -0.98 15.37 24.33
C PHE A 173 -2.14 15.25 23.33
N TYR A 174 -2.42 14.00 22.93
CA TYR A 174 -3.58 13.68 22.11
C TYR A 174 -3.47 14.30 20.71
N ALA A 175 -2.27 14.27 20.13
CA ALA A 175 -2.01 14.82 18.80
C ALA A 175 -2.72 14.03 17.69
N ASN A 176 -2.71 12.71 17.77
CA ASN A 176 -3.44 11.83 16.87
C ASN A 176 -4.64 11.20 17.59
N PRO A 177 -5.88 11.61 17.29
CA PRO A 177 -7.07 11.03 17.92
C PRO A 177 -7.42 9.64 17.38
N GLU A 178 -6.88 9.23 16.23
CA GLU A 178 -7.21 7.96 15.58
C GLU A 178 -6.36 6.80 16.09
N GLN A 179 -5.25 7.10 16.78
CA GLN A 179 -4.29 6.09 17.25
C GLN A 179 -3.90 6.34 18.71
N ARG A 180 -3.90 5.27 19.52
CA ARG A 180 -3.58 5.35 20.96
C ARG A 180 -2.12 5.01 21.29
N TYR A 181 -1.52 4.08 20.56
CA TYR A 181 -0.15 3.64 20.76
C TYR A 181 0.66 3.69 19.46
N ASN A 182 1.98 3.87 19.56
CA ASN A 182 2.91 3.78 18.43
C ASN A 182 3.12 2.34 17.89
N TYR A 183 2.35 1.37 18.36
CA TYR A 183 2.46 -0.03 17.95
C TYR A 183 1.08 -0.65 17.89
N ALA A 184 0.93 -1.66 17.04
CA ALA A 184 -0.25 -2.50 17.02
C ALA A 184 -0.31 -3.34 18.31
N VAL A 185 -1.47 -3.35 18.96
CA VAL A 185 -1.70 -4.21 20.13
C VAL A 185 -2.00 -5.63 19.63
N PRO A 186 -1.22 -6.66 20.01
CA PRO A 186 -1.49 -8.03 19.57
C PRO A 186 -2.83 -8.57 20.08
N ASP A 187 -3.48 -9.46 19.33
CA ASP A 187 -4.77 -10.06 19.73
C ASP A 187 -4.68 -10.84 21.06
N SER A 188 -3.52 -11.45 21.32
CA SER A 188 -3.21 -12.10 22.60
C SER A 188 -3.27 -11.15 23.80
N VAL A 189 -3.02 -9.86 23.58
CA VAL A 189 -3.12 -8.79 24.58
C VAL A 189 -4.51 -8.17 24.59
N LYS A 190 -5.13 -7.98 23.40
CA LYS A 190 -6.49 -7.41 23.28
C LYS A 190 -7.52 -8.18 24.11
N LYS A 191 -7.36 -9.50 24.30
CA LYS A 191 -8.25 -10.30 25.17
C LYS A 191 -8.27 -9.87 26.65
N HIS A 192 -7.24 -9.14 27.10
CA HIS A 192 -7.11 -8.59 28.45
C HIS A 192 -7.46 -7.11 28.53
N LEU A 193 -7.91 -6.52 27.42
CA LEU A 193 -8.22 -5.11 27.26
C LEU A 193 -9.67 -4.93 26.81
N LYS A 194 -10.25 -3.76 27.08
CA LYS A 194 -11.49 -3.33 26.44
C LYS A 194 -11.14 -2.61 25.13
N GLU A 195 -12.07 -2.55 24.19
CA GLU A 195 -11.89 -1.84 22.92
C GLU A 195 -11.32 -0.43 23.11
N LYS A 196 -11.89 0.31 24.07
CA LYS A 196 -11.43 1.65 24.46
C LYS A 196 -9.96 1.77 24.90
N ASP A 197 -9.33 0.66 25.31
CA ASP A 197 -7.97 0.65 25.84
C ASP A 197 -6.92 0.51 24.72
N PHE A 198 -7.35 0.23 23.48
CA PHE A 198 -6.48 0.09 22.30
C PHE A 198 -7.00 0.77 21.02
N SER A 199 -8.28 1.14 20.94
CA SER A 199 -8.82 1.93 19.82
C SER A 199 -8.38 3.40 19.89
N GLY A 200 -8.38 4.08 18.75
CA GLY A 200 -8.32 5.55 18.70
C GLY A 200 -9.41 6.20 19.55
N GLY A 201 -9.12 7.36 20.10
CA GLY A 201 -9.98 8.12 20.99
C GLY A 201 -9.48 8.12 22.43
N TYR A 202 -9.34 9.32 22.99
CA TYR A 202 -8.98 9.51 24.39
C TYR A 202 -10.24 9.79 25.22
N GLU A 203 -10.31 9.22 26.42
CA GLU A 203 -11.49 9.34 27.28
C GLU A 203 -11.77 10.80 27.65
N GLY A 204 -13.03 11.16 27.92
CA GLY A 204 -13.38 12.42 28.61
C GLY A 204 -12.74 12.56 30.00
N ASN A 205 -12.24 11.46 30.59
CA ASN A 205 -11.47 11.44 31.84
C ASN A 205 -9.97 11.73 31.65
N HIS A 206 -9.46 11.70 30.42
CA HIS A 206 -8.08 12.06 30.07
C HIS A 206 -8.11 13.39 29.33
N ALA A 207 -8.56 14.42 30.06
CA ALA A 207 -8.72 15.74 29.49
C ALA A 207 -7.34 16.38 29.30
N LEU A 208 -7.02 16.79 28.07
CA LEU A 208 -5.87 17.65 27.74
C LEU A 208 -5.69 18.78 28.75
N ALA A 209 -6.79 19.41 29.18
CA ALA A 209 -6.78 20.46 30.17
C ALA A 209 -6.18 20.01 31.52
N VAL A 210 -6.46 18.79 31.98
CA VAL A 210 -5.92 18.25 33.24
C VAL A 210 -4.42 18.02 33.13
N ASP A 211 -3.97 17.39 32.03
CA ASP A 211 -2.55 17.16 31.78
C ASP A 211 -1.77 18.47 31.64
N MET A 212 -2.29 19.41 30.86
CA MET A 212 -1.70 20.73 30.68
C MET A 212 -1.65 21.51 31.99
N THR A 213 -2.76 21.56 32.73
CA THR A 213 -2.81 22.24 34.02
C THR A 213 -1.79 21.62 34.98
N PHE A 214 -1.77 20.29 35.11
CA PHE A 214 -0.82 19.62 36.01
C PHE A 214 0.63 19.85 35.59
N LEU A 215 0.94 19.84 34.29
CA LEU A 215 2.28 20.09 33.78
C LEU A 215 2.72 21.54 33.98
N GLU A 216 1.88 22.52 33.67
CA GLU A 216 2.14 23.94 33.91
C GLU A 216 2.43 24.18 35.39
N LEU A 217 1.62 23.60 36.26
CA LEU A 217 1.83 23.67 37.70
C LEU A 217 3.13 22.99 38.12
N THR A 218 3.46 21.84 37.54
CA THR A 218 4.73 21.14 37.78
C THR A 218 5.92 22.02 37.40
N LEU A 219 5.90 22.64 36.21
CA LEU A 219 6.98 23.53 35.75
C LEU A 219 7.05 24.82 36.58
N SER A 220 5.92 25.33 37.08
CA SER A 220 5.91 26.47 38.01
C SER A 220 6.60 26.15 39.34
N ARG A 221 6.53 24.88 39.77
CA ARG A 221 7.16 24.40 41.00
C ARG A 221 8.66 24.20 40.86
N TYR A 222 9.12 23.89 39.65
CA TYR A 222 10.52 23.68 39.26
C TYR A 222 10.90 24.65 38.11
N PRO A 223 11.07 25.95 38.39
CA PRO A 223 11.32 26.95 37.35
C PRO A 223 12.68 26.78 36.65
N ASP A 224 13.59 26.00 37.24
CA ASP A 224 14.88 25.60 36.70
C ASP A 224 14.81 24.34 35.81
N ALA A 225 13.63 23.71 35.67
CA ALA A 225 13.44 22.56 34.82
C ALA A 225 13.51 22.93 33.33
N LYS A 226 14.30 22.14 32.58
CA LYS A 226 14.38 22.18 31.12
C LYS A 226 13.64 20.99 30.56
N LEU A 227 12.62 21.27 29.75
CA LEU A 227 11.80 20.25 29.13
C LEU A 227 12.01 20.26 27.61
N TYR A 228 12.49 19.15 27.06
CA TYR A 228 12.79 18.97 25.64
C TYR A 228 11.87 17.90 25.05
N SER A 229 11.33 18.12 23.85
CA SER A 229 10.62 17.08 23.11
C SER A 229 11.42 16.65 21.90
N HIS A 230 11.59 15.34 21.74
CA HIS A 230 12.27 14.75 20.58
C HIS A 230 11.30 14.21 19.53
N SER A 231 10.00 14.41 19.72
CA SER A 231 8.99 14.05 18.72
C SER A 231 9.03 15.02 17.54
N LEU A 232 9.18 14.51 16.31
CA LEU A 232 9.26 15.29 15.07
C LEU A 232 7.96 16.08 14.80
N ASN A 233 6.81 15.53 15.20
CA ASN A 233 5.49 16.14 15.03
C ASN A 233 4.97 16.72 16.37
N ARG A 234 5.78 17.55 17.04
CA ARG A 234 5.43 18.11 18.36
C ARG A 234 4.23 19.07 18.27
N LYS A 235 3.21 18.79 19.07
CA LYS A 235 2.10 19.72 19.36
C LYS A 235 2.51 20.60 20.55
N TYR A 236 2.13 21.88 20.53
CA TYR A 236 2.49 22.88 21.57
C TYR A 236 4.01 23.14 21.70
N PRO A 237 4.70 23.59 20.64
CA PRO A 237 6.15 23.82 20.68
C PRO A 237 6.58 24.83 21.75
N SER A 238 5.70 25.75 22.17
CA SER A 238 5.99 26.72 23.23
C SER A 238 6.21 26.10 24.61
N LEU A 239 5.79 24.85 24.82
CA LEU A 239 5.98 24.11 26.07
C LEU A 239 7.40 23.51 26.18
N PHE A 240 8.06 23.31 25.04
CA PHE A 240 9.33 22.61 24.96
C PHE A 240 10.43 23.56 24.50
N LEU A 241 11.59 23.43 25.13
CA LEU A 241 12.81 24.06 24.63
C LEU A 241 13.29 23.31 23.40
N ASP A 242 14.01 23.99 22.52
CA ASP A 242 14.69 23.32 21.42
C ASP A 242 15.82 22.44 21.97
N PRO A 243 15.86 21.14 21.61
CA PRO A 243 16.87 20.24 22.13
C PRO A 243 18.26 20.64 21.63
N PRO A 244 19.25 20.78 22.54
CA PRO A 244 20.62 21.02 22.15
C PRO A 244 21.17 19.82 21.35
N PRO A 245 22.23 20.02 20.55
CA PRO A 245 22.93 18.90 19.92
C PRO A 245 23.38 17.90 20.99
N ALA A 246 23.09 16.61 20.81
CA ALA A 246 23.56 15.60 21.75
C ALA A 246 25.08 15.48 21.69
N ALA A 247 25.74 15.43 22.86
CA ALA A 247 27.20 15.25 22.93
C ALA A 247 27.64 13.93 22.28
N ARG A 248 26.79 12.90 22.38
CA ARG A 248 26.81 11.66 21.61
C ARG A 248 25.36 11.24 21.35
N PRO A 249 24.94 11.03 20.10
CA PRO A 249 23.60 10.53 19.82
C PRO A 249 23.48 9.08 20.29
N MET A 250 22.27 8.68 20.69
CA MET A 250 21.99 7.31 21.12
C MET A 250 22.46 6.29 20.08
N ARG A 251 23.16 5.23 20.52
CA ARG A 251 23.58 4.15 19.60
C ARG A 251 22.36 3.47 18.97
N GLY A 252 22.53 3.01 17.73
CA GLY A 252 21.46 2.48 16.88
C GLY A 252 20.50 1.51 17.56
N VAL A 253 19.26 1.52 17.07
CA VAL A 253 18.14 0.71 17.59
C VAL A 253 18.49 -0.78 17.57
N GLU A 254 18.56 -1.40 18.74
CA GLU A 254 18.67 -2.86 18.85
C GLU A 254 17.27 -3.48 18.63
N ALA A 255 17.17 -4.51 17.79
CA ALA A 255 15.89 -5.18 17.51
C ALA A 255 15.54 -6.16 18.62
N LYS A 256 14.25 -6.33 18.94
CA LYS A 256 13.78 -7.36 19.87
C LYS A 256 13.90 -8.75 19.25
N ALA A 257 14.71 -9.60 19.87
CA ALA A 257 14.65 -11.03 19.60
C ALA A 257 13.28 -11.55 20.09
N GLY A 258 12.40 -11.92 19.15
CA GLY A 258 11.11 -12.54 19.48
C GLY A 258 9.87 -11.95 18.80
N ARG A 259 9.98 -10.91 17.97
CA ARG A 259 8.96 -10.59 16.95
C ARG A 259 9.51 -10.53 15.53
N ASP A 260 10.82 -10.31 15.39
CA ASP A 260 11.56 -10.30 14.13
C ASP A 260 12.52 -11.49 13.99
N ALA A 261 12.19 -12.63 14.62
CA ALA A 261 13.00 -13.85 14.49
C ALA A 261 13.01 -14.30 13.02
N GLY A 262 14.03 -13.87 12.27
CA GLY A 262 14.20 -14.16 10.85
C GLY A 262 14.17 -12.95 9.89
N ALA A 263 13.90 -11.73 10.36
CA ALA A 263 13.74 -10.56 9.46
C ALA A 263 15.07 -9.97 8.94
N SER A 264 16.20 -10.31 9.56
CA SER A 264 17.53 -9.85 9.12
C SER A 264 18.62 -10.86 9.46
N ALA A 265 19.70 -10.84 8.68
CA ALA A 265 20.93 -11.59 8.94
C ALA A 265 22.06 -10.65 9.35
N ILE A 266 22.94 -11.08 10.25
CA ILE A 266 24.18 -10.36 10.54
C ILE A 266 25.24 -10.76 9.52
N ARG A 267 25.67 -9.81 8.69
CA ARG A 267 26.70 -10.03 7.68
C ARG A 267 27.87 -9.10 7.94
N ARG A 268 29.09 -9.65 7.89
CA ARG A 268 30.31 -8.83 7.91
C ARG A 268 30.55 -8.26 6.51
N ASN A 269 30.47 -6.95 6.38
CA ASN A 269 30.83 -6.24 5.16
C ASN A 269 32.32 -6.49 4.88
N ARG A 270 32.63 -7.02 3.69
CA ARG A 270 33.98 -7.44 3.28
C ARG A 270 34.88 -6.26 2.95
N VAL A 271 34.30 -5.11 2.61
CA VAL A 271 35.03 -3.88 2.27
C VAL A 271 35.32 -3.08 3.54
N THR A 272 34.29 -2.80 4.36
CA THR A 272 34.43 -1.95 5.55
C THR A 272 34.77 -2.71 6.82
N GLY A 273 34.56 -4.02 6.84
CA GLY A 273 34.75 -4.88 8.01
C GLY A 273 33.63 -4.78 9.06
N LYS A 274 32.66 -3.87 8.89
CA LYS A 274 31.53 -3.64 9.80
C LYS A 274 30.57 -4.84 9.80
N GLN A 275 30.02 -5.18 10.95
CA GLN A 275 28.88 -6.10 11.04
C GLN A 275 27.59 -5.30 10.82
N GLU A 276 26.80 -5.72 9.84
CA GLU A 276 25.59 -5.02 9.41
C GLU A 276 24.41 -6.01 9.40
N ARG A 277 23.24 -5.55 9.86
CA ARG A 277 21.96 -6.24 9.71
C ARG A 277 21.48 -6.06 8.28
N VAL A 278 21.31 -7.17 7.56
CA VAL A 278 20.99 -7.17 6.14
C VAL A 278 19.81 -8.07 5.81
N ALA A 279 19.04 -7.68 4.80
CA ALA A 279 17.98 -8.50 4.23
C ALA A 279 17.75 -8.12 2.76
N TYR A 280 17.17 -9.06 2.02
CA TYR A 280 16.46 -8.71 0.79
C TYR A 280 15.12 -8.09 1.16
N VAL A 281 14.67 -7.08 0.41
CA VAL A 281 13.39 -6.40 0.66
C VAL A 281 12.59 -6.34 -0.62
N THR A 282 11.29 -6.63 -0.54
CA THR A 282 10.31 -6.38 -1.61
C THR A 282 9.08 -5.72 -1.02
N PHE A 283 8.29 -5.04 -1.85
CA PHE A 283 6.93 -4.64 -1.52
C PHE A 283 5.95 -5.42 -2.41
N ALA A 284 4.83 -5.89 -1.85
CA ALA A 284 3.83 -6.62 -2.61
C ALA A 284 2.42 -6.43 -2.05
N THR A 285 1.45 -6.57 -2.95
CA THR A 285 0.02 -6.68 -2.65
C THR A 285 -0.49 -8.04 -3.15
N GLU A 286 -1.69 -8.48 -2.77
CA GLU A 286 -2.20 -9.83 -3.06
C GLU A 286 -2.10 -10.28 -4.54
N ASN A 287 -2.24 -9.37 -5.51
CA ASN A 287 -2.07 -9.66 -6.93
C ASN A 287 -0.63 -10.07 -7.35
N PHE A 288 0.37 -9.84 -6.49
CA PHE A 288 1.76 -10.25 -6.67
C PHE A 288 2.12 -11.51 -5.88
N ARG A 289 1.16 -12.22 -5.24
CA ARG A 289 1.46 -13.39 -4.39
C ARG A 289 2.36 -14.43 -5.04
N PHE A 290 2.13 -14.77 -6.32
CA PHE A 290 2.96 -15.75 -7.04
C PHE A 290 4.33 -15.18 -7.40
N GLY A 291 4.41 -13.87 -7.63
CA GLY A 291 5.67 -13.17 -7.78
C GLY A 291 6.53 -13.32 -6.53
N VAL A 292 5.98 -13.02 -5.35
CA VAL A 292 6.68 -13.18 -4.06
C VAL A 292 7.10 -14.63 -3.84
N LYS A 293 6.23 -15.61 -4.11
CA LYS A 293 6.56 -17.04 -4.04
C LYS A 293 7.74 -17.42 -4.96
N ALA A 294 7.75 -16.93 -6.20
CA ALA A 294 8.83 -17.19 -7.15
C ALA A 294 10.14 -16.48 -6.76
N LEU A 295 10.07 -15.24 -6.29
CA LEU A 295 11.23 -14.50 -5.79
C LEU A 295 11.85 -15.23 -4.59
N ALA A 296 11.03 -15.56 -3.59
CA ALA A 296 11.45 -16.29 -2.40
C ALA A 296 12.05 -17.66 -2.76
N GLY A 297 11.39 -18.42 -3.64
CA GLY A 297 11.87 -19.72 -4.11
C GLY A 297 13.16 -19.64 -4.93
N SER A 298 13.38 -18.55 -5.66
CA SER A 298 14.63 -18.31 -6.39
C SER A 298 15.79 -17.92 -5.45
N LEU A 299 15.53 -17.03 -4.48
CA LEU A 299 16.50 -16.62 -3.46
C LEU A 299 16.96 -17.79 -2.59
N ALA A 300 16.03 -18.64 -2.15
CA ALA A 300 16.32 -19.81 -1.33
C ALA A 300 17.29 -20.81 -1.98
N LYS A 301 17.44 -20.76 -3.32
CA LYS A 301 18.39 -21.61 -4.05
C LYS A 301 19.83 -21.08 -4.02
N VAL A 302 20.02 -19.80 -3.69
CA VAL A 302 21.30 -19.11 -3.91
C VAL A 302 21.78 -18.23 -2.74
N SER A 303 20.95 -18.02 -1.72
CA SER A 303 21.29 -17.19 -0.56
C SER A 303 20.58 -17.70 0.70
N ASP A 304 21.25 -17.54 1.84
CA ASP A 304 20.71 -17.76 3.18
C ASP A 304 20.20 -16.46 3.82
N ILE A 305 20.31 -15.31 3.12
CA ILE A 305 19.85 -14.01 3.62
C ILE A 305 18.32 -13.95 3.53
N PRO A 306 17.63 -13.52 4.60
CA PRO A 306 16.17 -13.52 4.63
C PRO A 306 15.56 -12.51 3.65
N LEU A 307 14.33 -12.79 3.22
CA LEU A 307 13.50 -11.89 2.45
C LEU A 307 12.45 -11.23 3.35
N VAL A 308 12.48 -9.90 3.41
CA VAL A 308 11.43 -9.09 4.04
C VAL A 308 10.43 -8.67 2.97
N VAL A 309 9.15 -8.99 3.20
CA VAL A 309 8.05 -8.64 2.30
C VAL A 309 7.23 -7.57 2.97
N MET A 310 7.38 -6.33 2.49
CA MET A 310 6.56 -5.22 2.92
C MET A 310 5.17 -5.32 2.31
N VAL A 311 4.14 -5.21 3.14
CA VAL A 311 2.74 -5.33 2.75
C VAL A 311 1.91 -4.28 3.47
N HIS A 312 0.72 -3.97 2.93
CA HIS A 312 -0.26 -3.20 3.68
C HIS A 312 -1.00 -4.08 4.69
N PRO A 313 -1.71 -3.49 5.68
CA PRO A 313 -2.48 -4.25 6.65
C PRO A 313 -3.47 -5.25 6.03
N GLU A 314 -4.08 -4.94 4.88
CA GLU A 314 -4.99 -5.85 4.20
C GLU A 314 -4.33 -7.12 3.62
N ASP A 315 -3.02 -7.08 3.41
CA ASP A 315 -2.21 -8.10 2.75
C ASP A 315 -1.25 -8.82 3.75
N GLU A 316 -1.49 -8.72 5.07
CA GLU A 316 -0.59 -9.23 6.13
C GLU A 316 -0.24 -10.73 6.01
N ARG A 317 -1.12 -11.50 5.36
CA ARG A 317 -1.02 -12.96 5.18
C ARG A 317 -0.34 -13.38 3.89
N LEU A 318 0.17 -12.44 3.09
CA LEU A 318 0.73 -12.71 1.76
C LEU A 318 1.92 -13.67 1.79
N THR A 319 2.68 -13.72 2.89
CA THR A 319 3.82 -14.63 3.05
C THR A 319 3.48 -15.93 3.77
N ASP A 320 2.21 -16.21 4.07
CA ASP A 320 1.81 -17.46 4.73
C ASP A 320 2.32 -18.67 3.93
N GLY A 321 3.11 -19.53 4.58
CA GLY A 321 3.68 -20.72 3.95
C GLY A 321 4.97 -20.50 3.16
N ILE A 322 5.56 -19.28 3.15
CA ILE A 322 6.86 -19.01 2.54
C ILE A 322 7.96 -19.05 3.61
N ALA A 323 8.80 -20.08 3.59
CA ALA A 323 9.72 -20.38 4.69
C ALA A 323 10.83 -19.34 4.93
N ASN A 324 11.35 -18.72 3.86
CA ASN A 324 12.44 -17.75 3.92
C ASN A 324 11.96 -16.29 3.79
N ALA A 325 10.66 -16.04 3.97
CA ALA A 325 10.09 -14.70 3.92
C ALA A 325 9.52 -14.28 5.28
N THR A 326 9.66 -13.00 5.61
CA THR A 326 9.06 -12.37 6.81
C THR A 326 8.18 -11.20 6.39
N THR A 327 6.93 -11.20 6.85
CA THR A 327 6.00 -10.08 6.65
C THR A 327 6.46 -8.85 7.42
N CYS A 328 6.50 -7.69 6.76
CA CYS A 328 6.61 -6.39 7.38
C CYS A 328 5.40 -5.53 6.99
N VAL A 329 4.51 -5.26 7.93
CA VAL A 329 3.34 -4.40 7.65
C VAL A 329 3.80 -2.93 7.66
N VAL A 330 3.55 -2.22 6.57
CA VAL A 330 3.92 -0.81 6.38
C VAL A 330 2.70 0.06 6.07
N GLU A 331 2.72 1.27 6.61
CA GLU A 331 1.68 2.26 6.32
C GLU A 331 1.78 2.73 4.85
N PRO A 332 0.63 2.97 4.19
CA PRO A 332 0.63 3.52 2.84
C PRO A 332 1.30 4.90 2.76
N ILE A 333 2.20 5.05 1.79
CA ILE A 333 2.78 6.35 1.45
C ILE A 333 2.03 6.89 0.23
N SER A 334 1.31 7.99 0.42
CA SER A 334 0.51 8.61 -0.63
C SER A 334 1.38 9.09 -1.79
N ASN A 335 1.06 8.66 -3.02
CA ASN A 335 1.67 9.19 -4.24
C ASN A 335 1.00 10.54 -4.60
N PRO A 336 1.71 11.69 -4.53
CA PRO A 336 1.14 13.00 -4.84
C PRO A 336 0.84 13.16 -6.34
N ASN A 337 1.44 12.32 -7.19
CA ASN A 337 1.24 12.31 -8.64
C ASN A 337 0.06 11.43 -9.07
N ALA A 338 -0.67 10.82 -8.13
CA ALA A 338 -1.87 10.02 -8.42
C ALA A 338 -3.07 10.91 -8.75
N LEU A 339 -3.00 11.69 -9.83
CA LEU A 339 -4.09 12.55 -10.31
C LEU A 339 -4.65 12.03 -11.64
N LYS A 340 -5.76 11.28 -11.56
CA LYS A 340 -6.73 10.85 -12.61
C LYS A 340 -6.15 10.29 -13.94
N GLY A 341 -6.52 9.05 -14.26
CA GLY A 341 -6.30 8.42 -15.58
C GLY A 341 -5.25 7.30 -15.56
N HIS A 342 -4.37 7.23 -16.56
CA HIS A 342 -3.34 6.17 -16.70
C HIS A 342 -2.35 6.06 -15.51
N GLN A 343 -2.32 7.04 -14.61
CA GLN A 343 -1.46 7.11 -13.43
C GLN A 343 -2.05 6.44 -12.17
N GLU A 344 -3.33 6.00 -12.19
CA GLU A 344 -3.94 5.27 -11.06
C GLU A 344 -3.17 3.99 -10.69
N ARG A 345 -2.54 3.33 -11.67
CA ARG A 345 -1.72 2.13 -11.44
C ARG A 345 -0.52 2.36 -10.50
N PHE A 346 -0.12 3.62 -10.33
CA PHE A 346 1.02 4.02 -9.48
C PHE A 346 0.59 4.48 -8.08
N ALA A 347 -0.70 4.36 -7.73
CA ALA A 347 -1.21 4.84 -6.45
C ALA A 347 -0.54 4.19 -5.23
N LYS A 348 -0.15 2.90 -5.34
CA LYS A 348 0.49 2.13 -4.25
C LYS A 348 2.02 2.02 -4.37
N THR A 349 2.64 2.54 -5.43
CA THR A 349 4.08 2.28 -5.68
C THR A 349 5.00 3.00 -4.70
N TYR A 350 4.57 4.12 -4.12
CA TYR A 350 5.36 4.87 -3.15
C TYR A 350 5.56 4.13 -1.82
N SER A 351 4.76 3.10 -1.52
CA SER A 351 5.01 2.24 -0.35
C SER A 351 6.33 1.46 -0.43
N LYS A 352 6.93 1.34 -1.61
CA LYS A 352 8.32 0.92 -1.79
C LYS A 352 9.30 1.75 -0.96
N LEU A 353 9.03 3.05 -0.78
CA LEU A 353 9.92 3.96 -0.06
C LEU A 353 10.03 3.63 1.43
N ALA A 354 9.08 2.87 2.00
CA ALA A 354 9.16 2.41 3.39
C ALA A 354 10.42 1.57 3.66
N ALA A 355 11.01 0.94 2.64
CA ALA A 355 12.24 0.15 2.76
C ALA A 355 13.41 0.97 3.35
N PHE A 356 13.49 2.26 3.03
CA PHE A 356 14.56 3.15 3.53
C PHE A 356 14.44 3.45 5.04
N GLY A 357 13.27 3.22 5.62
CA GLY A 357 12.94 3.48 7.02
C GLY A 357 12.92 2.23 7.91
N LEU A 358 13.26 1.04 7.41
CA LEU A 358 13.20 -0.20 8.20
C LEU A 358 14.25 -0.19 9.32
N PRO A 359 13.84 -0.12 10.62
CA PRO A 359 14.75 0.17 11.73
C PRO A 359 15.65 -1.03 12.12
N PHE A 360 15.24 -2.24 11.74
CA PHE A 360 15.93 -3.49 12.03
C PHE A 360 16.98 -3.86 10.98
N LEU A 361 17.12 -3.08 9.91
CA LEU A 361 18.17 -3.24 8.90
C LEU A 361 19.18 -2.10 9.02
N ASP A 362 20.42 -2.36 8.66
CA ASP A 362 21.43 -1.33 8.41
C ASP A 362 21.64 -1.12 6.89
N LYS A 363 21.42 -2.19 6.12
CA LYS A 363 21.55 -2.21 4.66
C LYS A 363 20.60 -3.22 4.05
N PHE A 364 20.05 -2.91 2.88
CA PHE A 364 19.15 -3.81 2.18
C PHE A 364 19.43 -3.83 0.68
N VAL A 365 19.06 -4.95 0.06
CA VAL A 365 18.96 -5.07 -1.40
C VAL A 365 17.48 -5.19 -1.71
N TYR A 366 16.94 -4.16 -2.36
CA TYR A 366 15.58 -4.19 -2.83
C TYR A 366 15.48 -5.03 -4.11
N VAL A 367 14.45 -5.87 -4.22
CA VAL A 367 14.14 -6.65 -5.42
C VAL A 367 12.62 -6.62 -5.62
N ASP A 368 12.14 -6.15 -6.78
CA ASP A 368 10.70 -6.18 -7.07
C ASP A 368 10.15 -7.62 -7.06
N ALA A 369 8.89 -7.76 -6.62
CA ALA A 369 8.22 -9.05 -6.50
C ALA A 369 8.03 -9.79 -7.84
N ASP A 370 8.22 -9.13 -8.97
CA ASP A 370 8.20 -9.74 -10.31
C ASP A 370 9.59 -10.03 -10.88
N ALA A 371 10.61 -10.13 -10.04
CA ALA A 371 11.92 -10.62 -10.42
C ALA A 371 12.21 -12.02 -9.84
N ILE A 372 13.17 -12.72 -10.44
CA ILE A 372 13.78 -13.94 -9.90
C ILE A 372 15.29 -13.81 -9.88
N VAL A 373 15.92 -14.43 -8.88
CA VAL A 373 17.37 -14.43 -8.67
C VAL A 373 17.93 -15.78 -9.12
N LEU A 374 18.78 -15.75 -10.15
CA LEU A 374 19.37 -16.94 -10.79
C LEU A 374 20.74 -17.31 -10.19
N LYS A 375 21.44 -16.34 -9.60
CA LYS A 375 22.75 -16.51 -8.97
C LYS A 375 22.81 -15.66 -7.71
N SER A 376 23.66 -16.05 -6.75
CA SER A 376 23.88 -15.22 -5.55
C SER A 376 24.29 -13.80 -5.94
N ILE A 377 23.69 -12.85 -5.22
CA ILE A 377 23.96 -11.40 -5.30
C ILE A 377 24.31 -10.85 -3.91
N ASP A 378 24.74 -11.72 -2.98
CA ASP A 378 25.07 -11.36 -1.60
C ASP A 378 26.24 -10.37 -1.51
N GLU A 379 27.08 -10.30 -2.54
CA GLU A 379 28.15 -9.30 -2.67
C GLU A 379 27.61 -7.87 -2.76
N LEU A 380 26.35 -7.67 -3.16
CA LEU A 380 25.74 -6.33 -3.19
C LEU A 380 25.67 -5.70 -1.80
N PHE A 381 25.59 -6.50 -0.74
CA PHE A 381 25.63 -5.99 0.65
C PHE A 381 27.00 -5.42 1.05
N ASP A 382 28.06 -5.64 0.28
CA ASP A 382 29.37 -5.03 0.50
C ASP A 382 29.47 -3.61 -0.05
N LEU A 383 28.49 -3.15 -0.82
CA LEU A 383 28.48 -1.83 -1.47
C LEU A 383 27.98 -0.74 -0.51
N ASP A 384 28.58 0.46 -0.62
CA ASP A 384 28.24 1.63 0.19
C ASP A 384 27.65 2.79 -0.63
N GLY A 385 26.52 3.32 -0.17
CA GLY A 385 25.71 4.31 -0.88
C GLY A 385 24.66 3.67 -1.79
N PHE A 386 23.98 4.50 -2.59
CA PHE A 386 22.89 4.05 -3.45
C PHE A 386 23.43 3.44 -4.76
N HIS A 387 23.08 2.19 -5.04
CA HIS A 387 23.45 1.50 -6.28
C HIS A 387 22.21 0.92 -6.96
N ALA A 388 22.11 1.09 -8.28
CA ALA A 388 21.00 0.54 -9.06
C ALA A 388 21.48 0.16 -10.46
N ALA A 389 20.78 -0.76 -11.12
CA ALA A 389 21.10 -1.14 -12.49
C ALA A 389 20.45 -0.18 -13.50
N PRO A 390 21.10 0.08 -14.66
CA PRO A 390 20.56 0.98 -15.68
C PRO A 390 19.26 0.42 -16.29
N ASP A 391 18.33 1.30 -16.68
CA ASP A 391 17.05 0.93 -17.31
C ASP A 391 17.21 0.53 -18.79
N ILE A 392 17.98 -0.52 -19.05
CA ILE A 392 18.24 -1.05 -20.39
C ILE A 392 17.13 -2.02 -20.79
N GLY A 393 16.39 -1.67 -21.85
CA GLY A 393 15.28 -2.49 -22.32
C GLY A 393 14.87 -2.22 -23.75
N PHE A 394 14.45 -0.98 -24.05
CA PHE A 394 14.19 -0.54 -25.43
C PHE A 394 15.38 0.22 -26.02
N ASN A 395 16.16 0.89 -25.16
CA ASN A 395 17.37 1.62 -25.51
C ASN A 395 18.57 0.94 -24.85
N ALA A 396 19.70 0.90 -25.56
CA ALA A 396 20.95 0.32 -25.07
C ALA A 396 21.79 1.29 -24.21
N VAL A 397 21.44 2.58 -24.21
CA VAL A 397 22.12 3.66 -23.48
C VAL A 397 21.05 4.46 -22.74
N THR A 398 21.28 4.72 -21.45
CA THR A 398 20.41 5.50 -20.58
C THR A 398 21.23 6.09 -19.43
N ASP A 399 20.82 7.27 -18.97
CA ASP A 399 21.33 7.91 -17.75
C ASP A 399 20.42 7.65 -16.54
N GLU A 400 19.35 6.87 -16.73
CA GLU A 400 18.38 6.50 -15.69
C GLU A 400 18.54 5.05 -15.25
N PHE A 401 18.21 4.77 -13.99
CA PHE A 401 18.19 3.42 -13.44
C PHE A 401 16.77 2.85 -13.37
N ASN A 402 16.69 1.52 -13.40
CA ASN A 402 15.46 0.79 -13.14
C ASN A 402 15.30 0.58 -11.62
N SER A 403 14.15 0.94 -11.04
CA SER A 403 13.96 0.84 -9.57
C SER A 403 13.65 -0.57 -9.08
N GLY A 404 13.61 -1.58 -9.95
CA GLY A 404 13.28 -2.95 -9.56
C GLY A 404 14.39 -3.73 -8.88
N LEU A 405 15.61 -3.20 -8.90
CA LEU A 405 16.66 -3.65 -7.99
C LEU A 405 17.62 -2.52 -7.66
N PHE A 406 17.83 -2.29 -6.37
CA PHE A 406 18.79 -1.33 -5.86
C PHE A 406 19.33 -1.72 -4.48
N VAL A 407 20.47 -1.15 -4.12
CA VAL A 407 21.13 -1.28 -2.83
C VAL A 407 21.07 0.06 -2.12
N SER A 408 20.70 0.05 -0.85
CA SER A 408 20.78 1.23 0.00
C SER A 408 21.04 0.86 1.45
N GLY A 409 21.61 1.81 2.19
CA GLY A 409 21.50 1.83 3.65
C GLY A 409 20.08 2.21 4.07
N THR A 410 19.73 1.87 5.30
CA THR A 410 18.56 2.44 5.99
C THR A 410 19.01 3.61 6.88
N GLY A 411 18.09 4.52 7.17
CA GLY A 411 18.39 5.60 8.12
C GLY A 411 17.22 6.53 8.31
N ALA A 412 16.92 6.88 9.56
CA ALA A 412 15.82 7.78 9.89
C ALA A 412 15.96 9.14 9.16
N GLN A 413 17.18 9.65 9.04
CA GLN A 413 17.45 10.90 8.33
C GLN A 413 17.19 10.75 6.82
N LEU A 414 17.74 9.72 6.18
CA LEU A 414 17.53 9.43 4.76
C LEU A 414 16.03 9.26 4.44
N PHE A 415 15.31 8.49 5.25
CA PHE A 415 13.88 8.27 5.07
C PHE A 415 13.08 9.56 5.29
N LYS A 416 13.46 10.39 6.26
CA LYS A 416 12.84 11.70 6.49
C LYS A 416 13.07 12.66 5.33
N ASP A 417 14.30 12.75 4.83
CA ASP A 417 14.65 13.62 3.70
C ASP A 417 13.88 13.18 2.45
N MET A 418 13.84 11.86 2.21
CA MET A 418 13.06 11.26 1.13
C MET A 418 11.57 11.58 1.25
N THR A 419 10.95 11.29 2.40
CA THR A 419 9.51 11.50 2.60
C THR A 419 9.12 12.98 2.55
N SER A 420 9.96 13.88 3.05
CA SER A 420 9.74 15.33 2.98
C SER A 420 9.82 15.86 1.55
N SER A 421 10.67 15.26 0.71
CA SER A 421 10.84 15.67 -0.70
C SER A 421 9.72 15.19 -1.63
N ILE A 422 8.86 14.26 -1.20
CA ILE A 422 7.81 13.63 -2.04
C ILE A 422 6.90 14.68 -2.69
N ALA A 423 6.47 15.70 -1.94
CA ALA A 423 5.53 16.70 -2.44
C ALA A 423 6.16 17.70 -3.43
N GLU A 424 7.48 17.87 -3.37
CA GLU A 424 8.23 18.88 -4.13
C GLU A 424 8.98 18.28 -5.33
N THR A 425 9.24 16.97 -5.30
CA THR A 425 10.01 16.26 -6.33
C THR A 425 9.06 15.74 -7.41
N ALA A 426 9.18 16.28 -8.62
CA ALA A 426 8.44 15.78 -9.77
C ALA A 426 8.94 14.37 -10.15
N SER A 427 8.02 13.40 -10.25
CA SER A 427 8.33 12.07 -10.78
C SER A 427 8.10 12.05 -12.28
N ASN A 428 9.16 11.83 -13.06
CA ASN A 428 9.10 11.86 -14.53
C ASN A 428 8.15 10.81 -15.14
N ASP A 429 7.95 9.68 -14.45
CA ASP A 429 7.04 8.60 -14.86
C ASP A 429 5.74 8.54 -14.04
N GLY A 430 5.61 9.39 -13.02
CA GLY A 430 4.50 9.41 -12.06
C GLY A 430 4.53 8.27 -11.02
N GLY A 431 5.56 7.43 -11.03
CA GLY A 431 5.76 6.28 -10.15
C GLY A 431 6.96 6.44 -9.21
N ASP A 432 7.35 5.34 -8.56
CA ASP A 432 8.50 5.29 -7.65
C ASP A 432 9.83 5.43 -8.39
N GLN A 433 9.95 4.87 -9.60
CA GLN A 433 11.19 4.91 -10.36
C GLN A 433 11.57 6.35 -10.75
N GLY A 434 10.64 7.15 -11.28
CA GLY A 434 10.89 8.55 -11.62
C GLY A 434 11.27 9.39 -10.40
N PHE A 435 10.61 9.17 -9.26
CA PHE A 435 10.95 9.85 -8.00
C PHE A 435 12.35 9.47 -7.51
N LEU A 436 12.68 8.17 -7.48
CA LEU A 436 13.99 7.71 -7.03
C LEU A 436 15.11 8.19 -7.96
N ASN A 437 14.88 8.23 -9.28
CA ASN A 437 15.86 8.75 -10.24
C ASN A 437 16.18 10.22 -9.97
N GLU A 438 15.18 11.05 -9.67
CA GLU A 438 15.42 12.45 -9.35
C GLU A 438 16.06 12.63 -7.96
N PHE A 439 15.59 11.90 -6.95
CA PHE A 439 16.13 11.98 -5.58
C PHE A 439 17.60 11.56 -5.50
N PHE A 440 17.98 10.45 -6.16
CA PHE A 440 19.35 9.92 -6.14
C PHE A 440 20.20 10.31 -7.36
N LYS A 441 19.76 11.27 -8.16
CA LYS A 441 20.39 11.66 -9.44
C LYS A 441 21.90 11.90 -9.37
N ASN A 442 22.36 12.52 -8.28
CA ASN A 442 23.77 12.87 -8.08
C ASN A 442 24.54 11.83 -7.24
N GLU A 443 23.86 10.80 -6.73
CA GLU A 443 24.40 9.83 -5.79
C GLU A 443 24.44 8.41 -6.35
N VAL A 444 23.63 8.12 -7.39
CA VAL A 444 23.51 6.79 -7.96
C VAL A 444 24.83 6.29 -8.54
N LYS A 445 25.18 5.06 -8.17
CA LYS A 445 26.27 4.30 -8.78
C LYS A 445 25.69 3.13 -9.56
N PHE A 446 25.99 3.06 -10.85
CA PHE A 446 25.40 2.05 -11.72
C PHE A 446 26.01 0.65 -11.49
N LEU A 447 25.12 -0.31 -11.26
CA LEU A 447 25.44 -1.74 -11.29
C LEU A 447 25.56 -2.24 -12.72
N ASN A 448 26.18 -3.41 -12.90
CA ASN A 448 26.09 -4.13 -14.16
C ASN A 448 24.61 -4.49 -14.44
N ARG A 449 24.16 -4.32 -15.69
CA ARG A 449 22.79 -4.65 -16.14
C ARG A 449 22.32 -6.06 -15.74
N ASN A 450 23.25 -7.00 -15.59
CA ASN A 450 22.94 -8.40 -15.24
C ASN A 450 22.39 -8.55 -13.82
N TYR A 451 22.57 -7.55 -12.95
CA TYR A 451 21.92 -7.50 -11.63
C TYR A 451 20.45 -7.06 -11.70
N ASN A 452 19.94 -6.60 -12.84
CA ASN A 452 18.52 -6.31 -13.06
C ASN A 452 18.20 -6.43 -14.56
N CYS A 453 18.31 -7.64 -15.11
CA CYS A 453 18.09 -7.86 -16.53
C CYS A 453 16.59 -7.83 -16.84
N LEU A 454 16.12 -6.79 -17.53
CA LEU A 454 14.72 -6.71 -17.91
C LEU A 454 14.36 -7.80 -18.93
N LYS A 455 13.25 -8.50 -18.72
CA LYS A 455 12.76 -9.57 -19.60
C LYS A 455 12.73 -9.17 -21.08
N ARG A 456 12.41 -7.89 -21.36
CA ARG A 456 12.34 -7.36 -22.73
C ARG A 456 13.68 -7.37 -23.46
N VAL A 457 14.82 -7.33 -22.76
CA VAL A 457 16.16 -7.40 -23.38
C VAL A 457 16.32 -8.70 -24.18
N TYR A 458 15.71 -9.81 -23.72
CA TYR A 458 15.72 -11.09 -24.43
C TYR A 458 15.18 -11.01 -25.87
N THR A 459 14.22 -10.12 -26.14
CA THR A 459 13.62 -9.95 -27.48
C THR A 459 14.07 -8.70 -28.19
N GLU A 460 14.13 -7.58 -27.48
CA GLU A 460 14.37 -6.26 -28.09
C GLU A 460 15.87 -5.97 -28.28
N LEU A 461 16.72 -6.51 -27.40
CA LEU A 461 18.18 -6.27 -27.39
C LEU A 461 18.97 -7.58 -27.19
N PRO A 462 18.77 -8.61 -28.05
CA PRO A 462 19.29 -9.96 -27.79
C PRO A 462 20.82 -10.05 -27.75
N VAL A 463 21.54 -9.14 -28.42
CA VAL A 463 23.02 -9.04 -28.34
C VAL A 463 23.51 -8.73 -26.93
N TYR A 464 22.66 -8.09 -26.10
CA TYR A 464 22.97 -7.77 -24.72
C TYR A 464 22.47 -8.83 -23.73
N TYR A 465 21.79 -9.89 -24.22
CA TYR A 465 21.30 -10.99 -23.40
C TYR A 465 22.26 -12.18 -23.43
N GLU A 466 23.00 -12.36 -22.35
CA GLU A 466 23.87 -13.51 -22.13
C GLU A 466 23.30 -14.32 -20.97
N HIS A 467 22.59 -15.41 -21.29
CA HIS A 467 21.82 -16.19 -20.30
C HIS A 467 22.65 -16.56 -19.06
N ASP A 468 23.87 -17.04 -19.29
CA ASP A 468 24.76 -17.50 -18.22
C ASP A 468 25.30 -16.35 -17.37
N GLU A 469 25.24 -15.10 -17.81
CA GLU A 469 25.73 -13.94 -17.06
C GLU A 469 24.62 -13.24 -16.26
N VAL A 470 23.34 -13.51 -16.56
CA VAL A 470 22.21 -12.92 -15.85
C VAL A 470 22.16 -13.41 -14.40
N LYS A 471 22.19 -12.46 -13.45
CA LYS A 471 22.05 -12.74 -12.01
C LYS A 471 20.61 -12.59 -11.55
N VAL A 472 19.91 -11.56 -12.05
CA VAL A 472 18.49 -11.30 -11.75
C VAL A 472 17.74 -11.05 -13.04
N LEU A 473 16.61 -11.71 -13.22
CA LEU A 473 15.72 -11.53 -14.36
C LEU A 473 14.41 -10.88 -13.89
N HIS A 474 14.09 -9.72 -14.44
CA HIS A 474 12.98 -8.88 -14.01
C HIS A 474 11.85 -8.87 -15.04
N PHE A 475 10.66 -9.36 -14.65
CA PHE A 475 9.50 -9.60 -15.52
C PHE A 475 8.61 -8.37 -15.71
N VAL A 476 9.23 -7.26 -16.08
CA VAL A 476 8.55 -6.01 -16.46
C VAL A 476 7.50 -6.20 -17.57
N GLY A 477 6.41 -5.44 -17.50
CA GLY A 477 5.27 -5.57 -18.41
C GLY A 477 4.31 -6.69 -18.00
N VAL A 478 3.90 -7.53 -18.95
CA VAL A 478 2.97 -8.65 -18.71
C VAL A 478 3.64 -9.71 -17.81
N LYS A 479 3.02 -9.99 -16.66
CA LYS A 479 3.56 -10.89 -15.64
C LYS A 479 3.39 -12.36 -16.04
N PRO A 480 4.29 -13.26 -15.62
CA PRO A 480 4.20 -14.69 -15.91
C PRO A 480 2.94 -15.38 -15.36
N TRP A 481 2.37 -14.84 -14.28
CA TRP A 481 1.15 -15.35 -13.64
C TRP A 481 -0.13 -14.71 -14.20
N ASP A 482 0.00 -13.68 -15.04
CA ASP A 482 -1.12 -13.08 -15.75
C ASP A 482 -1.34 -13.81 -17.07
N ASN A 483 -2.59 -14.23 -17.32
CA ASN A 483 -3.09 -14.83 -18.57
C ASN A 483 -2.04 -15.55 -19.42
N TYR A 484 -2.00 -16.89 -19.33
CA TYR A 484 -1.23 -17.77 -20.21
C TYR A 484 -1.81 -17.70 -21.64
N ASN A 485 -1.62 -16.55 -22.29
CA ASN A 485 -2.16 -16.26 -23.60
C ASN A 485 -1.19 -16.89 -24.61
N GLU A 486 -1.71 -17.71 -25.50
CA GLU A 486 -0.96 -18.28 -26.63
C GLU A 486 -0.28 -17.19 -27.50
N LEU A 487 -0.64 -15.91 -27.29
CA LEU A 487 -0.06 -14.72 -27.92
C LEU A 487 1.29 -14.27 -27.33
N ASN A 488 1.70 -14.71 -26.12
CA ASN A 488 2.98 -14.29 -25.51
C ASN A 488 4.10 -15.34 -25.66
N THR A 489 4.07 -16.10 -26.76
CA THR A 489 5.04 -17.18 -27.07
C THR A 489 6.50 -16.73 -27.05
N LYS A 490 6.77 -15.44 -27.26
CA LYS A 490 8.15 -14.91 -27.32
C LYS A 490 8.92 -15.03 -26.01
N PHE A 491 8.25 -15.03 -24.85
CA PHE A 491 8.88 -15.16 -23.53
C PHE A 491 8.72 -16.53 -22.89
N ARG A 492 8.18 -17.52 -23.62
CA ARG A 492 7.84 -18.84 -23.08
C ARG A 492 8.98 -19.52 -22.32
N LYS A 493 10.22 -19.38 -22.78
CA LYS A 493 11.41 -19.94 -22.10
C LYS A 493 11.65 -19.26 -20.75
N LEU A 494 11.52 -17.95 -20.68
CA LEU A 494 11.71 -17.17 -19.46
C LEU A 494 10.55 -17.36 -18.48
N ASP A 495 9.32 -17.40 -18.98
CA ASP A 495 8.15 -17.66 -18.14
C ASP A 495 8.17 -19.10 -17.58
N ALA A 496 8.68 -20.08 -18.34
CA ALA A 496 8.92 -21.43 -17.84
C ALA A 496 10.02 -21.48 -16.77
N LEU A 497 11.09 -20.69 -16.94
CA LEU A 497 12.13 -20.53 -15.92
C LEU A 497 11.55 -19.93 -14.63
N TRP A 498 10.74 -18.88 -14.74
CA TRP A 498 10.03 -18.30 -13.60
C TRP A 498 9.12 -19.32 -12.90
N PHE A 499 8.33 -20.08 -13.68
CA PHE A 499 7.42 -21.10 -13.14
C PHE A 499 8.17 -22.20 -12.37
N SER A 500 9.40 -22.53 -12.79
CA SER A 500 10.27 -23.49 -12.09
C SER A 500 10.83 -23.00 -10.74
N MET A 501 10.61 -21.73 -10.40
CA MET A 501 10.97 -21.18 -9.09
C MET A 501 9.88 -21.39 -8.03
N LEU A 502 8.66 -21.71 -8.45
CA LEU A 502 7.55 -22.04 -7.56
C LEU A 502 7.67 -23.47 -6.99
N SER A 503 7.10 -23.68 -5.79
CA SER A 503 6.94 -25.02 -5.23
C SER A 503 5.90 -25.83 -6.04
N GLU A 504 5.90 -27.17 -5.91
CA GLU A 504 4.92 -28.03 -6.61
C GLU A 504 3.47 -27.65 -6.25
N SER A 505 3.20 -27.30 -4.98
CA SER A 505 1.88 -26.85 -4.54
C SER A 505 1.49 -25.51 -5.18
N ASP A 506 2.43 -24.57 -5.28
CA ASP A 506 2.17 -23.25 -5.88
C ASP A 506 1.98 -23.34 -7.38
N GLN A 507 2.72 -24.23 -8.05
CA GLN A 507 2.54 -24.55 -9.47
C GLN A 507 1.13 -25.09 -9.73
N ALA A 508 0.66 -26.03 -8.89
CA ALA A 508 -0.67 -26.58 -8.99
C ALA A 508 -1.75 -25.51 -8.72
N GLU A 509 -1.56 -24.67 -7.71
CA GLU A 509 -2.47 -23.56 -7.38
C GLU A 509 -2.59 -22.57 -8.54
N LEU A 510 -1.45 -22.12 -9.09
CA LEU A 510 -1.42 -21.20 -10.22
C LEU A 510 -2.09 -21.82 -11.45
N PHE A 511 -1.82 -23.10 -11.72
CA PHE A 511 -2.45 -23.82 -12.83
C PHE A 511 -3.98 -23.89 -12.68
N LEU A 512 -4.48 -24.20 -11.49
CA LEU A 512 -5.91 -24.22 -11.20
C LEU A 512 -6.54 -22.83 -11.36
N GLN A 513 -5.88 -21.78 -10.88
CA GLN A 513 -6.34 -20.40 -11.08
C GLN A 513 -6.40 -20.01 -12.55
N ILE A 514 -5.38 -20.37 -13.34
CA ILE A 514 -5.37 -20.06 -14.77
C ILE A 514 -6.49 -20.83 -15.47
N ARG A 515 -6.78 -22.07 -15.07
CA ARG A 515 -7.90 -22.86 -15.62
C ARG A 515 -9.27 -22.38 -15.18
N SER A 516 -9.42 -21.87 -13.95
CA SER A 516 -10.70 -21.35 -13.45
C SER A 516 -11.06 -20.00 -14.03
N LYS A 517 -10.06 -19.22 -14.46
CA LYS A 517 -10.24 -18.07 -15.36
C LYS A 517 -10.48 -18.58 -16.78
N GLU A 518 -11.69 -19.07 -17.07
CA GLU A 518 -12.09 -19.35 -18.44
C GLU A 518 -11.81 -18.12 -19.33
N ILE A 519 -10.87 -18.27 -20.26
CA ILE A 519 -10.52 -17.26 -21.23
C ILE A 519 -11.69 -17.18 -22.22
N SER A 520 -12.64 -16.28 -21.98
CA SER A 520 -13.49 -15.82 -23.08
C SER A 520 -12.67 -14.81 -23.88
N ALA A 521 -12.57 -15.00 -25.20
CA ALA A 521 -11.96 -14.00 -26.10
C ALA A 521 -12.58 -12.61 -25.91
N GLU A 522 -13.80 -12.57 -25.36
CA GLU A 522 -14.56 -11.39 -25.03
C GLU A 522 -13.96 -10.61 -23.83
N SER A 523 -13.50 -11.29 -22.78
CA SER A 523 -12.91 -10.62 -21.61
C SER A 523 -11.55 -10.00 -21.93
N VAL A 524 -10.71 -10.71 -22.70
CA VAL A 524 -9.38 -10.27 -23.13
C VAL A 524 -9.45 -9.01 -23.98
N MET A 525 -10.38 -9.00 -24.94
CA MET A 525 -10.50 -7.89 -25.87
C MET A 525 -11.25 -6.69 -25.26
N LYS A 526 -12.17 -6.90 -24.31
CA LYS A 526 -12.78 -5.81 -23.54
C LYS A 526 -11.74 -5.07 -22.68
N GLN A 527 -10.78 -5.80 -22.12
CA GLN A 527 -9.68 -5.22 -21.36
C GLN A 527 -8.70 -4.42 -22.25
N GLN A 528 -8.51 -4.84 -23.51
CA GLN A 528 -7.61 -4.19 -24.46
C GLN A 528 -8.24 -2.98 -25.17
N TYR A 529 -9.54 -3.02 -25.48
CA TYR A 529 -10.21 -2.03 -26.33
C TYR A 529 -11.35 -1.26 -25.63
N GLY A 530 -11.60 -1.51 -24.33
CA GLY A 530 -12.66 -0.83 -23.57
C GLY A 530 -14.07 -1.15 -24.08
N ASP A 531 -15.03 -0.25 -23.82
CA ASP A 531 -16.43 -0.44 -24.23
C ASP A 531 -16.63 -0.46 -25.76
N ALA A 532 -15.68 0.11 -26.53
CA ALA A 532 -15.69 0.06 -27.99
C ALA A 532 -15.56 -1.37 -28.56
N PHE A 533 -15.14 -2.34 -27.74
CA PHE A 533 -15.04 -3.74 -28.13
C PHE A 533 -16.40 -4.39 -28.42
N ILE A 534 -17.45 -4.02 -27.67
CA ILE A 534 -18.79 -4.60 -27.87
C ILE A 534 -19.30 -4.25 -29.26
N ASP A 535 -19.13 -2.99 -29.69
CA ASP A 535 -19.47 -2.52 -31.03
C ASP A 535 -18.63 -3.24 -32.10
N LEU A 536 -17.35 -3.48 -31.84
CA LEU A 536 -16.44 -4.14 -32.77
C LEU A 536 -16.75 -5.63 -32.94
N LEU A 537 -17.16 -6.31 -31.86
CA LEU A 537 -17.67 -7.68 -31.88
C LEU A 537 -18.98 -7.78 -32.63
N GLU A 538 -19.91 -6.87 -32.36
CA GLU A 538 -21.21 -6.87 -33.00
C GLU A 538 -21.06 -6.66 -34.52
N GLN A 539 -20.21 -5.71 -34.92
CA GLN A 539 -19.83 -5.52 -36.32
C GLN A 539 -19.15 -6.74 -36.93
N ALA A 540 -18.25 -7.41 -36.20
CA ALA A 540 -17.57 -8.62 -36.68
C ALA A 540 -18.53 -9.81 -36.84
N LYS A 541 -19.47 -10.00 -35.90
CA LYS A 541 -20.53 -11.01 -35.96
C LYS A 541 -21.43 -10.77 -37.19
N ILE A 542 -21.91 -9.53 -37.36
CA ILE A 542 -22.70 -9.10 -38.53
C ILE A 542 -21.95 -9.36 -39.84
N ARG A 543 -20.65 -9.02 -39.91
CA ARG A 543 -19.83 -9.27 -41.12
C ARG A 543 -19.65 -10.76 -41.42
N ARG A 544 -19.41 -11.58 -40.39
CA ARG A 544 -19.23 -13.03 -40.55
C ARG A 544 -20.52 -13.69 -41.05
N GLU A 545 -21.65 -13.30 -40.47
CA GLU A 545 -22.96 -13.79 -40.88
C GLU A 545 -23.31 -13.34 -42.30
N ALA A 546 -23.12 -12.06 -42.63
CA ALA A 546 -23.30 -11.54 -43.98
C ALA A 546 -22.41 -12.24 -45.01
N LYS A 547 -21.15 -12.54 -44.68
CA LYS A 547 -20.23 -13.28 -45.58
C LYS A 547 -20.67 -14.73 -45.80
N LYS A 548 -21.21 -15.38 -44.76
CA LYS A 548 -21.78 -16.73 -44.87
C LYS A 548 -23.02 -16.74 -45.77
N ILE A 549 -23.91 -15.76 -45.59
CA ILE A 549 -25.14 -15.63 -46.37
C ILE A 549 -24.85 -15.22 -47.83
N ALA A 550 -23.86 -14.35 -48.05
CA ALA A 550 -23.47 -13.91 -49.39
C ALA A 550 -22.87 -15.04 -50.26
N GLY A 551 -22.42 -16.15 -49.66
CA GLY A 551 -22.04 -17.36 -50.41
C GLY A 551 -20.91 -17.15 -51.43
N GLY A 552 -19.99 -16.21 -51.18
CA GLY A 552 -18.88 -15.89 -52.08
C GLY A 552 -19.16 -14.81 -53.13
N LYS A 553 -20.41 -14.31 -53.22
CA LYS A 553 -20.77 -13.16 -54.06
C LYS A 553 -20.28 -11.85 -53.44
N THR A 554 -20.18 -10.79 -54.24
CA THR A 554 -19.95 -9.44 -53.69
C THR A 554 -21.16 -9.01 -52.85
N PHE A 555 -20.94 -8.15 -51.84
CA PHE A 555 -22.05 -7.66 -51.02
C PHE A 555 -23.07 -6.82 -51.80
N ILE A 556 -22.66 -6.25 -52.94
CA ILE A 556 -23.58 -5.57 -53.86
C ILE A 556 -24.51 -6.59 -54.51
N ASP A 557 -23.94 -7.61 -55.15
CA ASP A 557 -24.70 -8.63 -55.88
C ASP A 557 -25.60 -9.44 -54.92
N ALA A 558 -25.06 -9.83 -53.76
CA ALA A 558 -25.83 -10.57 -52.76
C ALA A 558 -26.99 -9.72 -52.20
N SER A 559 -26.76 -8.44 -51.91
CA SER A 559 -27.82 -7.55 -51.42
C SER A 559 -28.94 -7.35 -52.44
N ASP A 560 -28.59 -7.18 -53.72
CA ASP A 560 -29.59 -7.03 -54.79
C ASP A 560 -30.34 -8.36 -55.01
N ASP A 561 -29.66 -9.51 -55.03
CA ASP A 561 -30.30 -10.83 -55.15
C ASP A 561 -31.31 -11.10 -54.03
N PHE A 562 -30.95 -10.85 -52.76
CA PHE A 562 -31.86 -11.00 -51.63
C PHE A 562 -33.01 -9.99 -51.67
N PHE A 563 -32.74 -8.78 -52.14
CA PHE A 563 -33.78 -7.76 -52.29
C PHE A 563 -34.83 -8.18 -53.33
N PHE A 564 -34.40 -8.62 -54.52
CA PHE A 564 -35.31 -9.00 -55.60
C PHE A 564 -36.00 -10.35 -55.39
N SER A 565 -35.42 -11.25 -54.59
CA SER A 565 -36.07 -12.50 -54.16
C SER A 565 -37.05 -12.32 -53.00
N GLY A 566 -37.19 -11.12 -52.44
CA GLY A 566 -38.10 -10.81 -51.33
C GLY A 566 -37.54 -11.13 -49.94
N GLU A 567 -36.29 -11.56 -49.84
CA GLU A 567 -35.60 -11.81 -48.57
C GLU A 567 -35.04 -10.51 -47.96
N ILE A 568 -35.93 -9.56 -47.67
CA ILE A 568 -35.57 -8.17 -47.33
C ILE A 568 -34.65 -8.07 -46.11
N GLU A 569 -34.88 -8.86 -45.06
CA GLU A 569 -34.03 -8.84 -43.86
C GLU A 569 -32.58 -9.30 -44.13
N LYS A 570 -32.39 -10.26 -45.05
CA LYS A 570 -31.04 -10.65 -45.49
C LYS A 570 -30.38 -9.54 -46.30
N SER A 571 -31.14 -8.83 -47.12
CA SER A 571 -30.65 -7.66 -47.86
C SER A 571 -30.24 -6.51 -46.92
N ILE A 572 -31.01 -6.26 -45.85
CA ILE A 572 -30.67 -5.29 -44.80
C ILE A 572 -29.38 -5.70 -44.10
N LEU A 573 -29.26 -6.95 -43.66
CA LEU A 573 -28.08 -7.45 -42.94
C LEU A 573 -26.80 -7.31 -43.77
N ILE A 574 -26.84 -7.71 -45.05
CA ILE A 574 -25.68 -7.57 -45.96
C ILE A 574 -25.33 -6.11 -46.22
N SER A 575 -26.34 -5.25 -46.41
CA SER A 575 -26.10 -3.83 -46.65
C SER A 575 -25.51 -3.11 -45.43
N LYS A 576 -25.96 -3.46 -44.21
CA LYS A 576 -25.36 -3.00 -42.94
C LYS A 576 -23.91 -3.46 -42.80
N ALA A 577 -23.65 -4.76 -43.05
CA ALA A 577 -22.31 -5.30 -43.02
C ALA A 577 -21.37 -4.58 -44.00
N ALA A 578 -21.85 -4.29 -45.22
CA ALA A 578 -21.09 -3.57 -46.23
C ALA A 578 -20.77 -2.12 -45.82
N LEU A 579 -21.73 -1.40 -45.24
CA LEU A 579 -21.51 -0.05 -44.72
C LEU A 579 -20.54 -0.02 -43.54
N SER A 580 -20.50 -1.06 -42.70
CA SER A 580 -19.50 -1.14 -41.63
C SER A 580 -18.06 -1.24 -42.18
N ILE A 581 -17.85 -1.71 -43.41
CA ILE A 581 -16.53 -1.84 -44.07
C ILE A 581 -16.22 -0.58 -44.88
N THR A 582 -17.20 -0.10 -45.66
CA THR A 582 -17.08 1.10 -46.49
C THR A 582 -18.10 2.15 -46.06
N GLN A 583 -17.82 2.82 -44.93
CA GLN A 583 -18.75 3.75 -44.27
C GLN A 583 -19.23 4.91 -45.16
N ASN A 584 -18.53 5.20 -46.25
CA ASN A 584 -18.86 6.28 -47.18
C ASN A 584 -19.40 5.82 -48.54
N SER A 585 -19.73 4.54 -48.71
CA SER A 585 -20.25 4.03 -49.98
C SER A 585 -21.71 4.42 -50.18
N THR A 586 -21.97 5.35 -51.11
CA THR A 586 -23.32 5.73 -51.51
C THR A 586 -24.09 4.56 -52.12
N GLU A 587 -23.39 3.59 -52.71
CA GLU A 587 -24.00 2.43 -53.37
C GLU A 587 -24.60 1.44 -52.36
N HIS A 588 -23.95 1.28 -51.19
CA HIS A 588 -24.48 0.50 -50.08
C HIS A 588 -25.53 1.26 -49.27
N MET A 589 -25.40 2.58 -49.12
CA MET A 589 -26.43 3.43 -48.51
C MET A 589 -27.75 3.34 -49.28
N TYR A 590 -27.69 3.32 -50.62
CA TYR A 590 -28.88 3.20 -51.46
C TYR A 590 -29.57 1.84 -51.31
N ARG A 591 -28.80 0.75 -51.23
CA ARG A 591 -29.34 -0.61 -51.02
C ARG A 591 -29.96 -0.79 -49.64
N LEU A 592 -29.30 -0.27 -48.61
CA LEU A 592 -29.89 -0.29 -47.27
C LEU A 592 -31.16 0.57 -47.19
N ALA A 593 -31.16 1.76 -47.79
CA ALA A 593 -32.33 2.65 -47.80
C ALA A 593 -33.53 2.02 -48.52
N ARG A 594 -33.32 1.36 -49.67
CA ARG A 594 -34.42 0.66 -50.36
C ARG A 594 -34.90 -0.56 -49.59
N ALA A 595 -34.01 -1.29 -48.92
CA ALA A 595 -34.37 -2.46 -48.13
C ALA A 595 -35.17 -2.06 -46.88
N TYR A 596 -34.79 -0.97 -46.20
CA TYR A 596 -35.60 -0.36 -45.15
C TYR A 596 -36.96 0.12 -45.63
N THR A 597 -37.02 0.68 -46.85
CA THR A 597 -38.29 1.06 -47.47
C THR A 597 -39.20 -0.16 -47.66
N ALA A 598 -38.65 -1.26 -48.17
CA ALA A 598 -39.38 -2.52 -48.36
C ALA A 598 -39.79 -3.20 -47.03
N ALA A 599 -39.02 -3.00 -45.96
CA ALA A 599 -39.31 -3.49 -44.61
C ALA A 599 -40.23 -2.54 -43.80
N ASN A 600 -40.81 -1.52 -44.41
CA ASN A 600 -41.66 -0.51 -43.76
C ASN A 600 -40.96 0.29 -42.63
N ARG A 601 -39.61 0.40 -42.68
CA ARG A 601 -38.77 1.15 -41.72
C ARG A 601 -38.51 2.57 -42.23
N ARG A 602 -39.59 3.35 -42.31
CA ARG A 602 -39.62 4.67 -42.99
C ARG A 602 -38.60 5.68 -42.43
N ASP A 603 -38.55 5.84 -41.12
CA ASP A 603 -37.68 6.86 -40.49
C ASP A 603 -36.20 6.55 -40.68
N GLU A 604 -35.84 5.26 -40.62
CA GLU A 604 -34.47 4.80 -40.87
C GLU A 604 -34.07 4.99 -42.33
N ALA A 605 -34.99 4.72 -43.26
CA ALA A 605 -34.76 4.99 -44.69
C ALA A 605 -34.57 6.48 -44.95
N LEU A 606 -35.42 7.35 -44.40
CA LEU A 606 -35.31 8.81 -44.58
C LEU A 606 -34.02 9.38 -43.98
N SER A 607 -33.66 8.97 -42.76
CA SER A 607 -32.41 9.38 -42.10
C SER A 607 -31.19 9.02 -42.95
N LEU A 608 -31.13 7.78 -43.46
CA LEU A 608 -30.03 7.32 -44.30
C LEU A 608 -29.98 8.02 -45.66
N ILE A 609 -31.14 8.31 -46.27
CA ILE A 609 -31.21 9.06 -47.52
C ILE A 609 -30.73 10.50 -47.33
N ASP A 610 -31.07 11.14 -46.21
CA ASP A 610 -30.61 12.48 -45.89
C ASP A 610 -29.10 12.54 -45.67
N GLU A 611 -28.53 11.54 -45.01
CA GLU A 611 -27.08 11.40 -44.88
C GLU A 611 -26.42 11.19 -46.26
N ALA A 612 -26.98 10.33 -47.11
CA ALA A 612 -26.46 10.08 -48.45
C ALA A 612 -26.55 11.31 -49.37
N LEU A 613 -27.62 12.11 -49.27
CA LEU A 613 -27.80 13.34 -50.05
C LEU A 613 -26.88 14.48 -49.59
N LYS A 614 -26.49 14.53 -48.30
CA LYS A 614 -25.42 15.43 -47.84
C LYS A 614 -24.09 15.10 -48.52
N LYS A 615 -23.79 13.81 -48.70
CA LYS A 615 -22.54 13.32 -49.30
C LYS A 615 -22.53 13.41 -50.84
N ALA A 616 -23.65 13.09 -51.49
CA ALA A 616 -23.77 13.05 -52.95
C ALA A 616 -25.08 13.74 -53.42
N PRO A 617 -25.15 15.08 -53.37
CA PRO A 617 -26.40 15.82 -53.57
C PRO A 617 -26.98 15.67 -54.98
N HIS A 618 -26.17 15.34 -55.99
CA HIS A 618 -26.57 15.21 -57.40
C HIS A 618 -27.13 13.82 -57.77
N LYS A 619 -27.12 12.84 -56.86
CA LYS A 619 -27.57 11.47 -57.16
C LYS A 619 -29.10 11.38 -57.19
N GLN A 620 -29.65 11.26 -58.40
CA GLN A 620 -31.10 11.34 -58.65
C GLN A 620 -31.90 10.20 -57.99
N HIS A 621 -31.33 9.00 -57.84
CA HIS A 621 -32.04 7.85 -57.25
C HIS A 621 -32.36 8.02 -55.76
N PHE A 622 -31.53 8.74 -54.99
CA PHE A 622 -31.84 9.07 -53.59
C PHE A 622 -32.96 10.09 -53.46
N ARG A 623 -32.98 11.10 -54.33
CA ARG A 623 -34.07 12.10 -54.38
C ARG A 623 -35.40 11.43 -54.72
N SER A 624 -35.40 10.56 -55.74
CA SER A 624 -36.61 9.81 -56.13
C SER A 624 -37.10 8.85 -55.04
N LEU A 625 -36.18 8.22 -54.28
CA LEU A 625 -36.56 7.37 -53.15
C LEU A 625 -37.11 8.20 -51.97
N LYS A 626 -36.52 9.38 -51.69
CA LYS A 626 -37.02 10.33 -50.68
C LYS A 626 -38.44 10.82 -51.02
N GLU A 627 -38.65 11.22 -52.27
CA GLU A 627 -39.96 11.68 -52.78
C GLU A 627 -41.04 10.59 -52.64
N ALA A 628 -40.70 9.33 -52.96
CA ALA A 628 -41.60 8.19 -52.78
C ALA A 628 -41.97 7.94 -51.31
N LEU A 629 -41.05 8.20 -50.37
CA LEU A 629 -41.26 8.04 -48.93
C LEU A 629 -41.92 9.26 -48.26
N SER A 630 -41.91 10.45 -48.88
CA SER A 630 -42.53 11.66 -48.33
C SER A 630 -44.05 11.74 -48.53
N GLY A 631 -44.65 10.81 -49.30
CA GLY A 631 -46.11 10.63 -49.34
C GLY A 631 -46.89 11.67 -50.16
N ARG A 632 -46.29 12.34 -51.15
CA ARG A 632 -47.07 13.17 -52.09
C ARG A 632 -47.88 12.26 -53.02
N PRO A 633 -49.20 12.47 -53.19
CA PRO A 633 -49.99 11.72 -54.16
C PRO A 633 -49.43 11.96 -55.58
N PRO A 634 -49.45 10.95 -56.48
CA PRO A 634 -48.83 11.05 -57.81
C PRO A 634 -49.34 12.23 -58.66
N GLU A 635 -50.51 12.75 -58.32
CA GLU A 635 -51.25 13.82 -59.01
C GLU A 635 -50.65 15.22 -58.77
N GLU A 636 -49.87 15.43 -57.69
CA GLU A 636 -49.18 16.71 -57.41
C GLU A 636 -47.73 16.76 -57.93
N LEU A 637 -47.28 15.71 -58.63
CA LEU A 637 -45.96 15.69 -59.26
C LEU A 637 -46.04 16.38 -60.62
N ASN A 638 -45.26 17.45 -60.82
CA ASN A 638 -45.21 18.21 -62.08
C ASN A 638 -44.82 17.30 -63.27
N GLY A 639 -45.85 16.85 -64.01
CA GLY A 639 -45.74 16.17 -65.29
C GLY A 639 -45.78 14.63 -65.22
N ALA A 640 -46.34 14.02 -66.27
CA ALA A 640 -46.55 12.57 -66.43
C ALA A 640 -45.30 11.69 -66.23
N ARG A 641 -44.09 12.27 -66.27
CA ARG A 641 -42.84 11.57 -65.98
C ARG A 641 -42.60 11.33 -64.49
N GLY A 642 -43.20 12.10 -63.57
CA GLY A 642 -43.04 11.94 -62.12
C GLY A 642 -43.82 10.74 -61.56
N ALA A 643 -45.12 10.66 -61.87
CA ALA A 643 -46.01 9.58 -61.44
C ALA A 643 -45.60 8.20 -61.99
N ALA A 644 -45.23 8.13 -63.28
CA ALA A 644 -44.73 6.89 -63.89
C ALA A 644 -43.42 6.41 -63.24
N ARG A 645 -42.60 7.32 -62.71
CA ARG A 645 -41.30 7.01 -62.12
C ARG A 645 -41.43 6.52 -60.69
N VAL A 646 -42.37 7.07 -59.90
CA VAL A 646 -42.74 6.52 -58.59
C VAL A 646 -43.35 5.13 -58.77
N ASN A 647 -44.34 4.95 -59.64
CA ASN A 647 -44.91 3.62 -59.91
C ASN A 647 -43.90 2.58 -60.42
N ASN A 648 -42.89 3.00 -61.21
CA ASN A 648 -41.81 2.12 -61.67
C ASN A 648 -40.81 1.80 -60.55
N ILE A 649 -40.60 2.70 -59.58
CA ILE A 649 -39.81 2.40 -58.37
C ILE A 649 -40.57 1.42 -57.49
N TRP A 650 -41.87 1.64 -57.22
CA TRP A 650 -42.70 0.71 -56.43
C TRP A 650 -42.85 -0.67 -57.10
N SER A 651 -43.00 -0.72 -58.43
CA SER A 651 -43.03 -1.99 -59.18
C SER A 651 -41.69 -2.71 -59.22
N ARG A 652 -40.55 -1.97 -59.31
CA ARG A 652 -39.19 -2.55 -59.21
C ARG A 652 -38.79 -2.93 -57.78
N LEU A 653 -39.42 -2.36 -56.76
CA LEU A 653 -39.25 -2.75 -55.35
C LEU A 653 -40.15 -3.93 -54.94
N GLY A 654 -40.89 -4.54 -55.88
CA GLY A 654 -41.75 -5.71 -55.62
C GLY A 654 -43.04 -5.40 -54.85
N LEU A 655 -43.35 -4.11 -54.62
CA LEU A 655 -44.52 -3.66 -53.89
C LEU A 655 -45.55 -3.13 -54.89
N SER A 656 -46.27 -4.02 -55.57
CA SER A 656 -47.45 -3.60 -56.33
C SER A 656 -48.50 -3.07 -55.35
N ALA A 657 -49.05 -1.91 -55.64
CA ALA A 657 -50.15 -1.31 -54.89
C ALA A 657 -51.24 -2.36 -54.60
N ALA A 658 -51.46 -2.67 -53.33
CA ALA A 658 -52.71 -3.23 -52.87
C ALA A 658 -53.80 -2.17 -53.09
N ARG A 659 -54.42 -2.18 -54.27
CA ARG A 659 -55.67 -1.49 -54.57
C ARG A 659 -56.58 -2.41 -55.38
N SER A 660 -57.35 -3.21 -54.66
CA SER A 660 -58.64 -3.86 -54.98
C SER A 660 -58.74 -5.10 -54.07
N GLY A 661 -59.71 -5.36 -53.20
CA GLY A 661 -61.01 -4.81 -52.83
C GLY A 661 -61.72 -5.91 -52.01
N GLU A 662 -62.65 -5.52 -51.13
CA GLU A 662 -63.57 -6.37 -50.31
C GLU A 662 -62.91 -7.12 -49.12
N ALA A 663 -63.35 -7.02 -47.85
CA ALA A 663 -64.45 -6.33 -47.18
C ALA A 663 -64.02 -5.88 -45.77
#